data_AF-A0A1C6GTU9-F1
#
_entry.id   AF-A0A1C6GTU9-F1
#
_cell.length_a   1.000
_cell.length_b   1.000
_cell.length_c   1.000
_cell.angle_alpha   90.00
_cell.angle_beta   90.00
_cell.angle_gamma   90.00
#
_symmetry.space_group_name_H-M   'P 1'
#
loop_
_entity.id
_entity.type
_entity.pdbx_description
1 polymer ?
#
loop_
_entity_poly.entity_id
_entity_poly.type
_entity_poly.pdbx_seq_one_letter_code
_entity_poly.pdbx_strand_id
1 'polypeptide(L)'
;MHNMKTFRSDENQIKNKTKTTQLADKKRNVKKKKPAKKIYRTNAKKDTGKLANRINSRMRLVAGLVAFCMAALVVYIGIRAALTNEVYERKALSQMNYSSSTLVAKSGEIYDTNMTPIAVSNRVYILIIDPKVIMETEAIEGRKGTLETTVKAIAQCFDLDEAALTNTITQSADKNYIRYVPEGWTSKKYLVTESQKEAFDALEEKVNSTEKKKETKTTEAQSVQETEGISSADEEFENPEGAKIVGVWFETEYQRYYPYGNLASKVIGFTTKDSSEGIWGLERYYNEELRGTNGRSYSYIDSSKNLIRDVIEPTDGYSLVSTIDMNLTKILSDTASEWFYETDENGERVRTAKSYSILAMDPNTGAIKAMVTDTDYDLNNPNDLSSFYTDEELATFADNEVKSEEYEKYLEKEQEKLKEQAEASKEKADDDDSSTQDIIEIATASPYAAYLNEKGEWDHSAYPTTTDVKNEIWRNGIISNSFEPGSTGKVLTYAAAIEEGLITEDTQFDDSEGYLNIGRTMVKCHNYALGGCGIIDAKDAVAQSCNVAFMEIGKILGPELFVKYQQLHNFGQKTGIDLPGEASCEGLLYTADQLGEIELATSAFGQCYNVTMIQMAASFCADINGGYYYKPYTVESILDQDGNVVESVKPTLVRQIISEETSATVRRALEYAVTNGTVYGVQVADRENGVKMDGYDFGGKTGTAQKLPRSEDKYIISLISAAPISSPQLVLYVVVDEYEGNDEDGSAPVQYLSGRLWYAIKDYIGLYSELDADVNEYDWQSVPSSDDSMSGESLFTDSQGDEAALPVPPAVAAKDQTDSAAENPDENIIDPEAAIADPADANAAPDSNDVIDLPAQPDVQPAADANAQ
;
A
#
# COMPACT_ATOMS: atom_id res chain seq x y z
N MET A 1 12.13 -55.62 -15.10
CA MET A 1 12.25 -57.00 -15.62
C MET A 1 11.23 -57.88 -14.88
N HIS A 2 10.55 -58.78 -15.60
CA HIS A 2 9.57 -59.79 -15.13
C HIS A 2 8.21 -59.25 -14.66
N ASN A 3 7.19 -59.23 -15.52
CA ASN A 3 6.26 -60.31 -15.89
C ASN A 3 5.16 -60.62 -14.86
N MET A 4 3.96 -60.13 -15.21
CA MET A 4 2.75 -60.93 -15.49
C MET A 4 1.95 -61.55 -14.31
N LYS A 5 0.63 -61.35 -14.43
CA LYS A 5 -0.53 -62.15 -13.95
C LYS A 5 -1.24 -61.63 -12.69
N THR A 6 -2.28 -60.80 -12.88
CA THR A 6 -3.72 -61.14 -13.07
C THR A 6 -4.43 -61.48 -11.76
N PHE A 7 -5.44 -60.68 -11.37
CA PHE A 7 -6.84 -61.14 -11.21
C PHE A 7 -7.80 -60.00 -10.81
N ARG A 8 -8.88 -59.86 -11.61
CA ARG A 8 -10.24 -59.29 -11.36
C ARG A 8 -10.36 -57.76 -11.14
N SER A 9 -11.20 -57.02 -11.87
CA SER A 9 -12.41 -57.37 -12.63
C SER A 9 -12.55 -56.61 -13.95
N ASP A 10 -12.68 -57.36 -15.05
CA ASP A 10 -12.92 -56.88 -16.41
C ASP A 10 -14.41 -56.80 -16.77
N GLU A 11 -14.66 -55.85 -17.68
CA GLU A 11 -15.56 -55.85 -18.83
C GLU A 11 -16.71 -56.87 -18.92
N ASN A 12 -17.87 -56.32 -19.31
CA ASN A 12 -18.61 -56.93 -20.41
C ASN A 12 -19.12 -55.86 -21.38
N GLN A 13 -18.44 -55.80 -22.53
CA GLN A 13 -19.03 -55.36 -23.79
C GLN A 13 -20.28 -56.19 -24.13
N ILE A 14 -21.19 -55.64 -24.93
CA ILE A 14 -21.58 -56.15 -26.26
C ILE A 14 -22.93 -55.55 -26.73
N LYS A 15 -22.88 -54.98 -27.95
CA LYS A 15 -23.95 -54.78 -28.95
C LYS A 15 -25.07 -53.76 -28.69
N ASN A 16 -25.09 -52.73 -29.53
CA ASN A 16 -26.00 -52.67 -30.69
C ASN A 16 -25.43 -51.66 -31.72
N LYS A 17 -25.04 -52.12 -32.92
CA LYS A 17 -25.81 -52.03 -34.18
C LYS A 17 -26.34 -50.59 -34.43
N THR A 18 -25.93 -49.83 -35.44
CA THR A 18 -25.81 -50.21 -36.86
C THR A 18 -25.02 -49.14 -37.62
N LYS A 19 -24.16 -49.60 -38.53
CA LYS A 19 -23.33 -48.86 -39.48
C LYS A 19 -24.05 -48.78 -40.84
N THR A 20 -23.68 -47.80 -41.66
CA THR A 20 -23.82 -47.75 -43.15
C THR A 20 -25.25 -47.51 -43.70
N THR A 21 -25.48 -46.68 -44.72
CA THR A 21 -24.73 -46.58 -45.98
C THR A 21 -25.09 -45.31 -46.77
N GLN A 22 -24.09 -44.58 -47.28
CA GLN A 22 -24.15 -43.99 -48.62
C GLN A 22 -23.78 -45.09 -49.62
N LEU A 23 -24.52 -45.25 -50.71
CA LEU A 23 -24.13 -46.11 -51.83
C LEU A 23 -24.41 -45.38 -53.15
N ALA A 24 -23.33 -45.12 -53.87
CA ALA A 24 -23.32 -44.64 -55.24
C ALA A 24 -23.58 -45.80 -56.23
N ASP A 25 -24.11 -45.43 -57.40
CA ASP A 25 -23.78 -45.95 -58.73
C ASP A 25 -23.82 -47.47 -59.02
N LYS A 26 -24.76 -47.89 -59.89
CA LYS A 26 -24.53 -48.14 -61.34
C LYS A 26 -25.58 -49.09 -61.95
N LYS A 27 -26.18 -48.59 -63.03
CA LYS A 27 -26.68 -49.27 -64.24
C LYS A 27 -26.74 -50.80 -64.23
N ARG A 28 -27.96 -51.34 -64.45
CA ARG A 28 -28.15 -52.56 -65.24
C ARG A 28 -29.15 -52.34 -66.38
N ASN A 29 -28.61 -52.58 -67.57
CA ASN A 29 -29.26 -52.73 -68.86
C ASN A 29 -30.07 -54.04 -68.91
N VAL A 30 -30.99 -54.12 -69.90
CA VAL A 30 -31.46 -55.28 -70.69
C VAL A 30 -32.97 -55.16 -70.90
N LYS A 31 -33.43 -54.50 -71.98
CA LYS A 31 -33.64 -54.94 -73.37
C LYS A 31 -34.87 -55.86 -73.60
N LYS A 32 -35.85 -55.25 -74.29
CA LYS A 32 -36.73 -55.76 -75.36
C LYS A 32 -37.42 -57.12 -75.18
N LYS A 33 -38.76 -57.10 -75.23
CA LYS A 33 -39.55 -57.79 -76.26
C LYS A 33 -40.98 -57.23 -76.37
N LYS A 34 -41.41 -56.98 -77.62
CA LYS A 34 -42.81 -56.75 -78.01
C LYS A 34 -43.64 -58.02 -77.79
N PRO A 35 -44.97 -57.88 -77.66
CA PRO A 35 -45.82 -58.53 -78.65
C PRO A 35 -46.86 -57.58 -79.25
N ALA A 36 -47.34 -57.96 -80.43
CA ALA A 36 -48.16 -57.16 -81.33
C ALA A 36 -49.67 -57.39 -81.14
N LYS A 37 -50.43 -56.32 -81.43
CA LYS A 37 -51.79 -56.22 -82.02
C LYS A 37 -52.85 -57.29 -81.67
N LYS A 38 -54.02 -56.82 -81.19
CA LYS A 38 -55.28 -56.95 -81.94
C LYS A 38 -56.32 -55.89 -81.51
N ILE A 39 -57.10 -55.52 -82.52
CA ILE A 39 -58.10 -54.45 -82.65
C ILE A 39 -59.40 -54.84 -81.94
N TYR A 40 -60.12 -53.88 -81.33
CA TYR A 40 -61.56 -53.68 -81.58
C TYR A 40 -61.92 -52.20 -81.40
N ARG A 41 -62.42 -51.61 -82.49
CA ARG A 41 -63.17 -50.35 -82.47
C ARG A 41 -64.53 -50.60 -81.82
N THR A 42 -64.94 -49.74 -80.91
CA THR A 42 -66.34 -49.37 -80.74
C THR A 42 -66.42 -47.86 -80.58
N ASN A 43 -66.98 -47.20 -81.60
CA ASN A 43 -67.44 -45.81 -81.52
C ASN A 43 -68.80 -45.83 -80.82
N ALA A 44 -69.01 -45.03 -79.77
CA ALA A 44 -70.29 -44.40 -79.49
C ALA A 44 -70.12 -43.23 -78.51
N LYS A 45 -70.80 -42.13 -78.81
CA LYS A 45 -70.62 -40.77 -78.31
C LYS A 45 -71.25 -40.51 -76.93
N LYS A 46 -70.63 -39.53 -76.25
CA LYS A 46 -71.18 -38.42 -75.44
C LYS A 46 -72.19 -38.74 -74.34
N ASP A 47 -71.79 -38.49 -73.09
CA ASP A 47 -72.27 -37.30 -72.36
C ASP A 47 -71.42 -37.01 -71.09
N THR A 48 -70.35 -36.21 -71.20
CA THR A 48 -69.53 -35.79 -70.02
C THR A 48 -69.19 -34.29 -70.02
N GLY A 49 -69.97 -33.47 -70.73
CA GLY A 49 -69.73 -32.02 -70.80
C GLY A 49 -70.14 -31.22 -69.55
N LYS A 50 -71.03 -31.75 -68.71
CA LYS A 50 -71.57 -31.01 -67.55
C LYS A 50 -70.83 -31.25 -66.22
N LEU A 51 -70.06 -32.33 -66.10
CA LEU A 51 -69.29 -32.62 -64.87
C LEU A 51 -67.88 -31.99 -64.91
N ALA A 52 -67.19 -32.04 -66.06
CA ALA A 52 -65.85 -31.49 -66.24
C ALA A 52 -65.80 -29.95 -66.09
N ASN A 53 -66.84 -29.23 -66.55
CA ASN A 53 -66.91 -27.77 -66.42
C ASN A 53 -67.20 -27.30 -64.98
N ARG A 54 -67.93 -28.09 -64.16
CA ARG A 54 -68.11 -27.79 -62.73
C ARG A 54 -66.83 -28.00 -61.93
N ILE A 55 -66.05 -29.04 -62.25
CA ILE A 55 -64.78 -29.32 -61.57
C ILE A 55 -63.73 -28.26 -61.94
N ASN A 56 -63.64 -27.84 -63.21
CA ASN A 56 -62.74 -26.75 -63.63
C ASN A 56 -63.13 -25.38 -63.05
N SER A 57 -64.42 -25.09 -62.88
CA SER A 57 -64.87 -23.85 -62.21
C SER A 57 -64.55 -23.85 -60.72
N ARG A 58 -64.72 -24.99 -60.03
CA ARG A 58 -64.35 -25.15 -58.61
C ARG A 58 -62.84 -25.12 -58.39
N MET A 59 -62.05 -25.75 -59.28
CA MET A 59 -60.58 -25.67 -59.24
C MET A 59 -60.08 -24.23 -59.46
N ARG A 60 -60.70 -23.45 -60.35
CA ARG A 60 -60.35 -22.03 -60.55
C ARG A 60 -60.72 -21.17 -59.34
N LEU A 61 -61.83 -21.47 -58.67
CA LEU A 61 -62.22 -20.82 -57.42
C LEU A 61 -61.24 -21.12 -56.28
N VAL A 62 -60.82 -22.37 -56.13
CA VAL A 62 -59.82 -22.77 -55.13
C VAL A 62 -58.44 -22.18 -55.47
N ALA A 63 -58.01 -22.23 -56.72
CA ALA A 63 -56.75 -21.61 -57.15
C ALA A 63 -56.78 -20.09 -56.97
N GLY A 64 -57.91 -19.43 -57.25
CA GLY A 64 -58.12 -18.01 -56.99
C GLY A 64 -58.10 -17.68 -55.50
N LEU A 65 -58.70 -18.53 -54.65
CA LEU A 65 -58.66 -18.39 -53.19
C LEU A 65 -57.23 -18.55 -52.66
N VAL A 66 -56.48 -19.54 -53.14
CA VAL A 66 -55.07 -19.74 -52.76
C VAL A 66 -54.20 -18.58 -53.22
N ALA A 67 -54.40 -18.07 -54.44
CA ALA A 67 -53.69 -16.89 -54.93
C ALA A 67 -54.05 -15.63 -54.13
N PHE A 68 -55.32 -15.47 -53.75
CA PHE A 68 -55.78 -14.38 -52.88
C PHE A 68 -55.20 -14.50 -51.48
N CYS A 69 -55.18 -15.69 -50.88
CA CYS A 69 -54.55 -15.93 -49.58
C CYS A 69 -53.03 -15.68 -49.63
N MET A 70 -52.35 -16.06 -50.72
CA MET A 70 -50.92 -15.75 -50.92
C MET A 70 -50.70 -14.24 -51.08
N ALA A 71 -51.53 -13.55 -51.85
CA ALA A 71 -51.45 -12.09 -51.99
C ALA A 71 -51.75 -11.38 -50.67
N ALA A 72 -52.77 -11.82 -49.93
CA ALA A 72 -53.10 -11.30 -48.61
C ALA A 72 -51.99 -11.59 -47.60
N LEU A 73 -51.32 -12.74 -47.68
CA LEU A 73 -50.15 -13.05 -46.86
C LEU A 73 -48.98 -12.13 -47.20
N VAL A 74 -48.70 -11.89 -48.49
CA VAL A 74 -47.63 -10.97 -48.91
C VAL A 74 -47.93 -9.54 -48.46
N VAL A 75 -49.19 -9.09 -48.60
CA VAL A 75 -49.62 -7.77 -48.09
C VAL A 75 -49.56 -7.72 -46.57
N TYR A 76 -49.95 -8.78 -45.86
CA TYR A 76 -49.87 -8.86 -44.41
C TYR A 76 -48.42 -8.86 -43.91
N ILE A 77 -47.52 -9.59 -44.57
CA ILE A 77 -46.08 -9.57 -44.28
C ILE A 77 -45.52 -8.19 -44.61
N GLY A 78 -45.92 -7.56 -45.72
CA GLY A 78 -45.48 -6.20 -46.08
C GLY A 78 -45.94 -5.14 -45.06
N ILE A 79 -47.20 -5.21 -44.63
CA ILE A 79 -47.78 -4.33 -43.59
C ILE A 79 -47.09 -4.58 -42.25
N ARG A 80 -46.83 -5.84 -41.87
CA ARG A 80 -46.11 -6.14 -40.63
C ARG A 80 -44.66 -5.70 -40.73
N ALA A 81 -43.95 -5.99 -41.81
CA ALA A 81 -42.57 -5.53 -42.02
C ALA A 81 -42.47 -4.00 -41.97
N ALA A 82 -43.44 -3.26 -42.54
CA ALA A 82 -43.46 -1.81 -42.47
C ALA A 82 -43.83 -1.27 -41.07
N LEU A 83 -44.77 -1.89 -40.35
CA LEU A 83 -45.23 -1.44 -39.02
C LEU A 83 -44.37 -1.94 -37.85
N THR A 84 -43.64 -3.04 -38.01
CA THR A 84 -42.78 -3.62 -36.98
C THR A 84 -41.29 -3.35 -37.21
N ASN A 85 -40.93 -2.62 -38.27
CA ASN A 85 -39.53 -2.31 -38.57
C ASN A 85 -38.86 -1.63 -37.38
N GLU A 86 -39.46 -0.59 -36.80
CA GLU A 86 -38.91 0.08 -35.60
C GLU A 86 -38.77 -0.84 -34.37
N VAL A 87 -39.62 -1.86 -34.24
CA VAL A 87 -39.59 -2.79 -33.09
C VAL A 87 -38.52 -3.86 -33.30
N TYR A 88 -38.36 -4.35 -34.53
CA TYR A 88 -37.28 -5.27 -34.89
C TYR A 88 -35.93 -4.56 -35.00
N GLU A 89 -35.90 -3.29 -35.38
CA GLU A 89 -34.73 -2.42 -35.41
C GLU A 89 -34.30 -2.06 -33.98
N ARG A 90 -35.23 -1.68 -33.08
CA ARG A 90 -34.93 -1.56 -31.64
C ARG A 90 -34.47 -2.88 -31.02
N LYS A 91 -35.08 -4.02 -31.37
CA LYS A 91 -34.61 -5.33 -30.90
C LYS A 91 -33.24 -5.69 -31.47
N ALA A 92 -32.94 -5.35 -32.73
CA ALA A 92 -31.64 -5.58 -33.36
C ALA A 92 -30.56 -4.66 -32.77
N LEU A 93 -30.88 -3.40 -32.47
CA LEU A 93 -30.01 -2.45 -31.77
C LEU A 93 -29.77 -2.90 -30.32
N SER A 94 -30.79 -3.42 -29.62
CA SER A 94 -30.61 -4.02 -28.29
C SER A 94 -29.83 -5.35 -28.29
N GLN A 95 -29.68 -5.96 -29.47
CA GLN A 95 -28.87 -7.16 -29.71
C GLN A 95 -27.50 -6.83 -30.32
N MET A 96 -27.23 -5.57 -30.71
CA MET A 96 -25.89 -5.12 -31.08
C MET A 96 -25.09 -4.89 -29.80
N ASN A 97 -23.92 -5.51 -29.74
CA ASN A 97 -23.04 -5.45 -28.58
C ASN A 97 -22.67 -4.00 -28.28
N TYR A 98 -23.14 -3.48 -27.15
CA TYR A 98 -22.53 -2.30 -26.54
C TYR A 98 -21.09 -2.66 -26.20
N SER A 99 -20.12 -1.97 -26.81
CA SER A 99 -18.73 -2.09 -26.42
C SER A 99 -18.45 -0.99 -25.41
N SER A 100 -18.23 -1.37 -24.15
CA SER A 100 -17.77 -0.46 -23.11
C SER A 100 -16.28 -0.69 -22.87
N SER A 101 -15.47 0.36 -22.95
CA SER A 101 -14.09 0.32 -22.48
C SER A 101 -13.93 1.21 -21.25
N THR A 102 -13.12 0.79 -20.30
CA THR A 102 -12.74 1.61 -19.15
C THR A 102 -11.59 2.52 -19.56
N LEU A 103 -11.69 3.80 -19.22
CA LEU A 103 -10.57 4.74 -19.30
C LEU A 103 -9.95 4.82 -17.91
N VAL A 104 -8.71 4.34 -17.77
CA VAL A 104 -8.04 4.28 -16.47
C VAL A 104 -7.64 5.69 -16.05
N ALA A 105 -7.97 6.07 -14.82
CA ALA A 105 -7.52 7.33 -14.23
C ALA A 105 -6.03 7.26 -13.87
N LYS A 106 -5.33 8.39 -13.96
CA LYS A 106 -3.96 8.48 -13.44
C LYS A 106 -4.05 8.53 -11.91
N SER A 107 -3.29 7.66 -11.24
CA SER A 107 -3.12 7.76 -9.79
C SER A 107 -2.27 8.99 -9.44
N GLY A 108 -2.64 9.70 -8.38
CA GLY A 108 -1.94 10.89 -7.91
C GLY A 108 -0.54 10.58 -7.43
N GLU A 109 0.35 11.56 -7.52
CA GLU A 109 1.78 11.39 -7.18
C GLU A 109 1.99 11.55 -5.68
N ILE A 110 3.05 10.93 -5.14
CA ILE A 110 3.46 11.18 -3.75
C ILE A 110 4.78 11.94 -3.81
N TYR A 111 4.85 13.04 -3.07
CA TYR A 111 6.03 13.89 -2.93
C TYR A 111 6.57 13.83 -1.50
N ASP A 112 7.87 14.05 -1.35
CA ASP A 112 8.48 14.34 -0.04
C ASP A 112 8.21 15.80 0.40
N THR A 113 8.68 16.18 1.59
CA THR A 113 8.50 17.54 2.12
C THR A 113 9.14 18.64 1.25
N ASN A 114 10.12 18.28 0.40
CA ASN A 114 10.82 19.16 -0.52
C ASN A 114 10.21 19.17 -1.94
N MET A 115 9.00 18.61 -2.12
CA MET A 115 8.32 18.46 -3.42
C MET A 115 9.06 17.54 -4.42
N THR A 116 9.88 16.63 -3.91
CA THR A 116 10.56 15.61 -4.70
C THR A 116 9.62 14.42 -4.92
N PRO A 117 9.35 13.99 -6.17
CA PRO A 117 8.44 12.88 -6.42
C PRO A 117 9.04 11.55 -5.95
N ILE A 118 8.36 10.87 -5.04
CA ILE A 118 8.77 9.58 -4.46
C ILE A 118 7.91 8.40 -4.93
N ALA A 119 6.71 8.65 -5.45
CA ALA A 119 5.91 7.68 -6.18
C ALA A 119 5.18 8.37 -7.35
N VAL A 120 5.35 7.85 -8.56
CA VAL A 120 4.82 8.44 -9.80
C VAL A 120 4.07 7.42 -10.63
N SER A 121 3.08 7.90 -11.39
CA SER A 121 2.32 7.07 -12.32
C SER A 121 2.74 7.38 -13.75
N ASN A 122 3.54 6.48 -14.31
CA ASN A 122 4.02 6.58 -15.69
C ASN A 122 2.95 6.08 -16.66
N ARG A 123 2.78 6.81 -17.77
CA ARG A 123 1.90 6.39 -18.85
C ARG A 123 2.56 5.26 -19.64
N VAL A 124 1.86 4.14 -19.72
CA VAL A 124 2.29 2.94 -20.46
C VAL A 124 1.17 2.52 -21.40
N TYR A 125 1.51 1.66 -22.36
CA TYR A 125 0.61 1.33 -23.45
C TYR A 125 0.48 -0.18 -23.62
N ILE A 126 -0.74 -0.66 -23.78
CA ILE A 126 -1.00 -2.05 -24.14
C ILE A 126 -1.00 -2.15 -25.66
N LEU A 127 -0.13 -3.00 -26.21
CA LEU A 127 -0.09 -3.27 -27.65
C LEU A 127 -1.30 -4.12 -28.05
N ILE A 128 -2.19 -3.54 -28.86
CA ILE A 128 -3.34 -4.23 -29.44
C ILE A 128 -3.15 -4.45 -30.93
N ILE A 129 -3.42 -5.67 -31.38
CA ILE A 129 -3.34 -6.09 -32.77
C ILE A 129 -4.73 -6.54 -33.24
N ASP A 130 -5.16 -6.11 -34.42
CA ASP A 130 -6.32 -6.60 -35.18
C ASP A 130 -5.82 -7.41 -36.38
N PRO A 131 -5.65 -8.74 -36.20
CA PRO A 131 -5.24 -9.62 -37.28
C PRO A 131 -6.18 -9.59 -38.48
N LYS A 132 -7.48 -9.44 -38.25
CA LYS A 132 -8.45 -9.46 -39.34
C LYS A 132 -8.22 -8.29 -40.29
N VAL A 133 -8.01 -7.09 -39.77
CA VAL A 133 -7.69 -5.90 -40.58
C VAL A 133 -6.37 -6.09 -41.33
N ILE A 134 -5.35 -6.66 -40.69
CA ILE A 134 -4.06 -6.95 -41.33
C ILE A 134 -4.25 -7.92 -42.50
N MET A 135 -4.93 -9.04 -42.27
CA MET A 135 -5.14 -10.10 -43.26
C MET A 135 -6.08 -9.68 -44.39
N GLU A 136 -7.14 -8.92 -44.09
CA GLU A 136 -8.03 -8.33 -45.09
C GLU A 136 -7.29 -7.32 -45.97
N THR A 137 -6.39 -6.52 -45.38
CA THR A 137 -5.58 -5.55 -46.11
C THR A 137 -4.53 -6.23 -46.99
N GLU A 138 -3.89 -7.29 -46.51
CA GLU A 138 -2.95 -8.09 -47.28
C GLU A 138 -3.61 -8.78 -48.49
N ALA A 139 -4.89 -9.14 -48.38
CA ALA A 139 -5.66 -9.74 -49.47
C ALA A 139 -6.00 -8.75 -50.60
N ILE A 140 -5.83 -7.44 -50.40
CA ILE A 140 -6.09 -6.41 -51.43
C ILE A 140 -4.98 -6.42 -52.48
N GLU A 141 -5.36 -6.43 -53.76
CA GLU A 141 -4.42 -6.36 -54.87
C GLU A 141 -3.60 -5.07 -54.84
N GLY A 142 -2.28 -5.20 -54.82
CA GLY A 142 -1.34 -4.07 -54.64
C GLY A 142 -0.95 -3.78 -53.19
N ARG A 143 -1.38 -4.57 -52.20
CA ARG A 143 -0.98 -4.45 -50.78
C ARG A 143 -0.33 -5.70 -50.20
N LYS A 144 0.19 -6.58 -51.06
CA LYS A 144 0.93 -7.77 -50.64
C LYS A 144 2.18 -7.38 -49.87
N GLY A 145 2.43 -8.03 -48.74
CA GLY A 145 3.52 -7.68 -47.82
C GLY A 145 3.06 -6.92 -46.57
N THR A 146 1.79 -6.49 -46.48
CA THR A 146 1.25 -5.75 -45.32
C THR A 146 1.47 -6.49 -43.98
N LEU A 147 1.30 -7.82 -43.95
CA LEU A 147 1.59 -8.62 -42.75
C LEU A 147 3.07 -8.54 -42.36
N GLU A 148 3.98 -8.80 -43.30
CA GLU A 148 5.43 -8.75 -43.09
C GLU A 148 5.87 -7.35 -42.64
N THR A 149 5.38 -6.30 -43.29
CA THR A 149 5.67 -4.90 -42.96
C THR A 149 5.18 -4.53 -41.56
N THR A 150 3.96 -4.93 -41.20
CA THR A 150 3.38 -4.64 -39.88
C THR A 150 4.14 -5.40 -38.79
N VAL A 151 4.44 -6.69 -39.01
CA VAL A 151 5.22 -7.52 -38.07
C VAL A 151 6.61 -6.95 -37.86
N LYS A 152 7.32 -6.57 -38.93
CA LYS A 152 8.67 -6.01 -38.86
C LYS A 152 8.68 -4.67 -38.11
N ALA A 153 7.67 -3.83 -38.32
CA ALA A 153 7.52 -2.57 -37.58
C ALA A 153 7.32 -2.82 -36.08
N ILE A 154 6.44 -3.76 -35.71
CA ILE A 154 6.22 -4.14 -34.32
C ILE A 154 7.52 -4.72 -33.73
N ALA A 155 8.15 -5.67 -34.41
CA ALA A 155 9.38 -6.32 -33.94
C ALA A 155 10.53 -5.34 -33.70
N GLN A 156 10.74 -4.41 -34.62
CA GLN A 156 11.81 -3.42 -34.53
C GLN A 156 11.56 -2.38 -33.42
N CYS A 157 10.34 -1.88 -33.27
CA CYS A 157 10.03 -0.85 -32.27
C CYS A 157 9.94 -1.39 -30.85
N PHE A 158 9.62 -2.67 -30.68
CA PHE A 158 9.30 -3.28 -29.39
C PHE A 158 10.25 -4.42 -28.98
N ASP A 159 11.26 -4.72 -29.80
CA ASP A 159 12.26 -5.78 -29.59
C ASP A 159 11.59 -7.17 -29.41
N LEU A 160 10.70 -7.50 -30.36
CA LEU A 160 9.86 -8.70 -30.33
C LEU A 160 10.21 -9.68 -31.45
N ASP A 161 10.00 -10.98 -31.19
CA ASP A 161 10.24 -12.03 -32.19
C ASP A 161 9.21 -11.98 -33.35
N GLU A 162 9.70 -11.75 -34.56
CA GLU A 162 8.86 -11.65 -35.78
C GLU A 162 8.10 -12.95 -36.08
N ALA A 163 8.71 -14.11 -35.82
CA ALA A 163 8.10 -15.41 -36.11
C ALA A 163 6.92 -15.70 -35.17
N ALA A 164 7.06 -15.39 -33.88
CA ALA A 164 6.01 -15.48 -32.88
C ALA A 164 4.84 -14.52 -33.18
N LEU A 165 5.14 -13.28 -33.57
CA LEU A 165 4.14 -12.29 -34.00
C LEU A 165 3.35 -12.80 -35.21
N THR A 166 4.05 -13.24 -36.26
CA THR A 166 3.43 -13.77 -37.48
C THR A 166 2.53 -14.97 -37.18
N ASN A 167 2.99 -15.91 -36.34
CA ASN A 167 2.20 -17.06 -35.92
C ASN A 167 0.94 -16.64 -35.15
N THR A 168 1.06 -15.67 -34.23
CA THR A 168 -0.07 -15.18 -33.43
C THR A 168 -1.14 -14.53 -34.30
N ILE A 169 -0.72 -13.67 -35.24
CA ILE A 169 -1.62 -12.96 -36.16
C ILE A 169 -2.31 -13.96 -37.10
N THR A 170 -1.56 -14.87 -37.70
CA THR A 170 -2.11 -15.84 -38.67
C THR A 170 -3.04 -16.87 -38.02
N GLN A 171 -2.74 -17.35 -36.80
CA GLN A 171 -3.61 -18.27 -36.07
C GLN A 171 -4.93 -17.62 -35.61
N SER A 172 -4.94 -16.30 -35.47
CA SER A 172 -6.10 -15.53 -35.03
C SER A 172 -6.62 -14.57 -36.09
N ALA A 173 -6.46 -14.92 -37.37
CA ALA A 173 -6.80 -14.08 -38.53
C ALA A 173 -8.26 -13.62 -38.60
N ASP A 174 -9.16 -14.22 -37.84
CA ASP A 174 -10.59 -13.87 -37.76
C ASP A 174 -10.94 -12.92 -36.60
N LYS A 175 -9.99 -12.64 -35.70
CA LYS A 175 -10.18 -11.76 -34.54
C LYS A 175 -9.91 -10.30 -34.89
N ASN A 176 -10.71 -9.41 -34.31
CA ASN A 176 -10.55 -7.95 -34.43
C ASN A 176 -9.79 -7.33 -33.26
N TYR A 177 -9.34 -8.15 -32.30
CA TYR A 177 -8.76 -7.67 -31.05
C TYR A 177 -7.88 -8.76 -30.45
N ILE A 178 -6.59 -8.45 -30.29
CA ILE A 178 -5.62 -9.25 -29.56
C ILE A 178 -4.77 -8.31 -28.73
N ARG A 179 -4.83 -8.47 -27.40
CA ARG A 179 -3.79 -7.98 -26.52
C ARG A 179 -2.55 -8.85 -26.74
N TYR A 180 -1.50 -8.28 -27.34
CA TYR A 180 -0.28 -9.05 -27.59
C TYR A 180 0.52 -9.22 -26.30
N VAL A 181 0.98 -10.44 -26.04
CA VAL A 181 1.88 -10.79 -24.93
C VAL A 181 2.95 -11.73 -25.51
N PRO A 182 4.24 -11.39 -25.45
CA PRO A 182 5.29 -12.23 -26.02
C PRO A 182 5.43 -13.57 -25.29
N GLU A 183 5.87 -14.60 -26.01
CA GLU A 183 6.07 -15.94 -25.45
C GLU A 183 7.20 -15.94 -24.41
N GLY A 184 6.99 -16.60 -23.26
CA GLY A 184 7.94 -16.61 -22.13
C GLY A 184 7.76 -15.49 -21.10
N TRP A 185 6.88 -14.51 -21.37
CA TRP A 185 6.49 -13.53 -20.36
C TRP A 185 5.48 -14.16 -19.39
N THR A 186 5.78 -14.08 -18.10
CA THR A 186 4.95 -14.64 -17.02
C THR A 186 3.77 -13.73 -16.64
N SER A 187 3.84 -12.44 -17.00
CA SER A 187 2.76 -11.48 -16.81
C SER A 187 1.70 -11.61 -17.91
N LYS A 188 0.41 -11.48 -17.54
CA LYS A 188 -0.69 -11.31 -18.50
C LYS A 188 -0.65 -9.95 -19.25
N LYS A 189 0.43 -9.19 -19.11
CA LYS A 189 0.57 -7.80 -19.57
C LYS A 189 1.98 -7.59 -20.13
N TYR A 190 2.08 -7.29 -21.43
CA TYR A 190 3.25 -6.65 -22.04
C TYR A 190 2.91 -5.17 -22.18
N LEU A 191 3.80 -4.31 -21.67
CA LEU A 191 3.61 -2.86 -21.62
C LEU A 191 4.67 -2.19 -22.49
N VAL A 192 4.19 -1.30 -23.35
CA VAL A 192 4.98 -0.47 -24.25
C VAL A 192 5.21 0.88 -23.60
N THR A 193 6.44 1.36 -23.60
CA THR A 193 6.77 2.69 -23.07
C THR A 193 6.28 3.78 -24.02
N GLU A 194 6.16 5.00 -23.50
CA GLU A 194 5.83 6.16 -24.35
C GLU A 194 6.84 6.38 -25.48
N SER A 195 8.14 6.25 -25.19
CA SER A 195 9.20 6.36 -26.20
C SER A 195 9.09 5.30 -27.31
N GLN A 196 8.75 4.06 -26.96
CA GLN A 196 8.55 2.98 -27.95
C GLN A 196 7.31 3.22 -28.81
N LYS A 197 6.22 3.71 -28.21
CA LYS A 197 5.01 4.08 -28.95
C LYS A 197 5.29 5.23 -29.91
N GLU A 198 5.96 6.29 -29.47
CA GLU A 198 6.34 7.41 -30.33
C GLU A 198 7.21 6.96 -31.51
N ALA A 199 8.16 6.06 -31.28
CA ALA A 199 8.98 5.47 -32.33
C ALA A 199 8.13 4.67 -33.34
N PHE A 200 7.13 3.92 -32.88
CA PHE A 200 6.21 3.19 -33.75
C PHE A 200 5.29 4.12 -34.55
N ASP A 201 4.68 5.13 -33.90
CA ASP A 201 3.80 6.10 -34.56
C ASP A 201 4.56 6.86 -35.66
N ALA A 202 5.82 7.25 -35.40
CA ALA A 202 6.69 7.88 -36.40
C ALA A 202 7.02 6.95 -37.58
N LEU A 203 7.24 5.66 -37.30
CA LEU A 203 7.48 4.64 -38.34
C LEU A 203 6.22 4.39 -39.17
N GLU A 204 5.06 4.28 -38.53
CA GLU A 204 3.75 4.13 -39.17
C GLU A 204 3.48 5.32 -40.10
N GLU A 205 3.65 6.56 -39.61
CA GLU A 205 3.47 7.76 -40.41
C GLU A 205 4.43 7.78 -41.60
N LYS A 206 5.71 7.48 -41.40
CA LYS A 206 6.72 7.43 -42.48
C LYS A 206 6.33 6.42 -43.55
N VAL A 207 6.00 5.19 -43.17
CA VAL A 207 5.65 4.11 -44.10
C VAL A 207 4.34 4.41 -44.84
N ASN A 208 3.30 4.85 -44.12
CA ASN A 208 1.98 5.09 -44.70
C ASN A 208 1.89 6.42 -45.48
N SER A 209 2.76 7.42 -45.22
CA SER A 209 2.80 8.70 -45.94
C SER A 209 3.65 8.70 -47.22
N THR A 210 4.52 7.70 -47.42
CA THR A 210 5.39 7.59 -48.60
C THR A 210 4.59 7.49 -49.91
N GLU A 211 3.30 7.09 -49.85
CA GLU A 211 2.36 7.14 -50.97
C GLU A 211 1.82 8.55 -51.30
N LYS A 212 1.57 9.41 -50.30
CA LYS A 212 1.02 10.78 -50.55
C LYS A 212 1.94 11.64 -51.42
N LYS A 213 3.26 11.41 -51.37
CA LYS A 213 4.26 12.09 -52.22
C LYS A 213 4.35 11.55 -53.65
N LYS A 214 3.81 10.36 -53.96
CA LYS A 214 3.83 9.77 -55.32
C LYS A 214 2.57 10.08 -56.15
N GLU A 215 1.41 10.34 -55.54
CA GLU A 215 0.22 10.80 -56.30
C GLU A 215 0.30 12.29 -56.71
N THR A 216 1.05 13.11 -55.99
CA THR A 216 1.14 14.56 -56.30
C THR A 216 2.30 14.92 -57.26
N LYS A 217 3.27 14.00 -57.47
CA LYS A 217 4.42 14.22 -58.38
C LYS A 217 4.13 13.89 -59.85
N THR A 218 2.96 14.28 -60.35
CA THR A 218 2.72 14.46 -61.79
C THR A 218 2.42 15.89 -62.17
N THR A 219 2.93 16.90 -61.44
CA THR A 219 3.15 18.23 -62.02
C THR A 219 4.31 18.92 -61.31
N GLU A 220 5.24 19.41 -62.12
CA GLU A 220 6.34 20.35 -61.81
C GLU A 220 7.58 19.83 -61.07
N ALA A 221 8.63 19.66 -61.88
CA ALA A 221 10.01 19.68 -61.46
C ALA A 221 10.49 21.14 -61.34
N GLN A 222 11.14 21.51 -60.24
CA GLN A 222 12.43 22.23 -60.24
C GLN A 222 13.01 22.46 -58.83
N SER A 223 14.26 22.02 -58.68
CA SER A 223 15.37 22.53 -57.83
C SER A 223 15.12 22.98 -56.38
N VAL A 224 15.92 22.45 -55.44
CA VAL A 224 17.10 23.11 -54.82
C VAL A 224 17.77 22.13 -53.83
N GLN A 225 19.09 22.28 -53.67
CA GLN A 225 20.07 21.44 -52.98
C GLN A 225 20.00 21.48 -51.44
N GLU A 226 20.34 20.31 -50.87
CA GLU A 226 21.13 19.99 -49.67
C GLU A 226 21.20 20.97 -48.48
N THR A 227 20.99 20.40 -47.29
CA THR A 227 22.04 20.36 -46.25
C THR A 227 21.81 19.16 -45.33
N GLU A 228 22.80 18.26 -45.30
CA GLU A 228 22.88 17.12 -44.38
C GLU A 228 23.41 17.55 -43.00
N GLY A 229 22.91 16.87 -41.97
CA GLY A 229 23.50 16.78 -40.63
C GLY A 229 23.05 15.47 -39.99
N ILE A 230 23.85 14.41 -40.19
CA ILE A 230 23.60 13.02 -39.77
C ILE A 230 24.00 12.80 -38.31
N SER A 231 23.17 12.08 -37.55
CA SER A 231 23.65 11.15 -36.50
C SER A 231 22.88 9.82 -36.52
N SER A 232 23.48 8.86 -37.23
CA SER A 232 23.54 7.41 -36.96
C SER A 232 22.36 6.70 -36.27
N ALA A 233 21.49 6.08 -37.07
CA ALA A 233 21.25 4.62 -37.14
C ALA A 233 19.98 4.34 -37.97
N ASP A 234 19.98 4.77 -39.24
CA ASP A 234 18.89 4.43 -40.17
C ASP A 234 19.23 3.10 -40.85
N GLU A 235 18.79 1.98 -40.27
CA GLU A 235 18.54 0.80 -41.11
C GLU A 235 17.37 1.17 -42.03
N GLU A 236 17.61 1.11 -43.34
CA GLU A 236 16.62 1.42 -44.36
C GLU A 236 15.47 0.42 -44.24
N PHE A 237 14.32 0.87 -43.69
CA PHE A 237 13.13 0.02 -43.53
C PHE A 237 12.57 -0.35 -44.91
N GLU A 238 13.09 -1.44 -45.48
CA GLU A 238 12.63 -1.97 -46.78
C GLU A 238 11.19 -2.48 -46.65
N ASN A 239 10.27 -1.86 -47.41
CA ASN A 239 8.86 -2.22 -47.44
C ASN A 239 8.43 -2.61 -48.87
N PRO A 240 7.77 -3.76 -49.08
CA PRO A 240 7.18 -4.14 -50.36
C PRO A 240 6.24 -3.05 -50.94
N GLU A 241 6.21 -2.94 -52.27
CA GLU A 241 5.47 -1.88 -52.97
C GLU A 241 3.96 -1.96 -52.65
N GLY A 242 3.43 -0.94 -51.95
CA GLY A 242 2.01 -0.79 -51.58
C GLY A 242 1.59 -1.46 -50.26
N ALA A 243 2.52 -2.09 -49.53
CA ALA A 243 2.25 -2.62 -48.19
C ALA A 243 2.18 -1.50 -47.12
N LYS A 244 1.26 -1.65 -46.16
CA LYS A 244 0.98 -0.65 -45.12
C LYS A 244 1.14 -1.24 -43.73
N ILE A 245 1.41 -0.38 -42.76
CA ILE A 245 1.25 -0.72 -41.34
C ILE A 245 -0.22 -0.45 -40.99
N VAL A 246 -0.96 -1.48 -40.57
CA VAL A 246 -2.39 -1.40 -40.23
C VAL A 246 -2.73 -2.37 -39.11
N GLY A 247 -3.87 -2.16 -38.44
CA GLY A 247 -4.39 -3.09 -37.44
C GLY A 247 -3.55 -3.12 -36.17
N VAL A 248 -2.85 -2.03 -35.84
CA VAL A 248 -2.12 -1.86 -34.57
C VAL A 248 -2.62 -0.59 -33.91
N TRP A 249 -2.92 -0.65 -32.61
CA TRP A 249 -3.15 0.53 -31.79
C TRP A 249 -2.77 0.26 -30.35
N PHE A 250 -2.83 1.30 -29.53
CA PHE A 250 -2.42 1.27 -28.15
C PHE A 250 -3.57 1.67 -27.24
N GLU A 251 -3.81 0.87 -26.20
CA GLU A 251 -4.66 1.27 -25.07
C GLU A 251 -3.79 1.88 -23.98
N THR A 252 -4.20 3.03 -23.44
CA THR A 252 -3.46 3.70 -22.35
C THR A 252 -3.70 2.95 -21.04
N GLU A 253 -2.63 2.69 -20.31
CA GLU A 253 -2.62 2.19 -18.94
C GLU A 253 -1.61 3.03 -18.14
N TYR A 254 -1.69 2.99 -16.82
CA TYR A 254 -0.74 3.68 -15.95
C TYR A 254 -0.03 2.65 -15.08
N GLN A 255 1.28 2.80 -14.94
CA GLN A 255 2.10 1.96 -14.07
C GLN A 255 2.75 2.80 -12.99
N ARG A 256 2.60 2.35 -11.75
CA ARG A 256 3.25 2.95 -10.59
C ARG A 256 4.75 2.66 -10.61
N TYR A 257 5.54 3.69 -10.38
CA TYR A 257 7.00 3.64 -10.35
C TYR A 257 7.52 4.43 -9.16
N TYR A 258 8.54 3.89 -8.49
CA TYR A 258 9.13 4.46 -7.28
C TYR A 258 10.60 4.82 -7.56
N PRO A 259 10.93 6.10 -7.81
CA PRO A 259 12.25 6.51 -8.26
C PRO A 259 13.40 6.15 -7.32
N TYR A 260 13.12 6.05 -6.02
CA TYR A 260 14.11 5.79 -4.97
C TYR A 260 14.16 4.32 -4.50
N GLY A 261 13.46 3.42 -5.19
CA GLY A 261 13.54 1.97 -4.95
C GLY A 261 13.12 1.58 -3.53
N ASN A 262 14.11 1.31 -2.67
CA ASN A 262 13.90 0.80 -1.31
C ASN A 262 13.75 1.88 -0.22
N LEU A 263 14.23 3.10 -0.47
CA LEU A 263 14.27 4.17 0.53
C LEU A 263 12.86 4.55 0.98
N ALA A 264 12.63 4.60 2.30
CA ALA A 264 11.33 4.87 2.91
C ALA A 264 10.20 3.90 2.50
N SER A 265 10.54 2.69 2.03
CA SER A 265 9.58 1.70 1.55
C SER A 265 8.48 1.35 2.56
N LYS A 266 8.80 1.33 3.86
CA LYS A 266 7.84 1.09 4.95
C LYS A 266 6.81 2.19 5.13
N VAL A 267 7.11 3.41 4.70
CA VAL A 267 6.20 4.56 4.77
C VAL A 267 5.41 4.67 3.48
N ILE A 268 6.09 4.68 2.33
CA ILE A 268 5.43 4.85 1.02
C ILE A 268 4.52 3.66 0.74
N GLY A 269 5.03 2.45 0.94
CA GLY A 269 4.36 1.22 0.52
C GLY A 269 4.29 1.08 -1.00
N PHE A 270 3.55 0.07 -1.46
CA PHE A 270 3.47 -0.25 -2.88
C PHE A 270 2.04 -0.59 -3.31
N THR A 271 1.83 -0.59 -4.63
CA THR A 271 0.58 -0.97 -5.27
C THR A 271 0.62 -2.40 -5.82
N THR A 272 -0.54 -2.95 -6.16
CA THR A 272 -0.64 -4.16 -6.99
C THR A 272 0.17 -4.02 -8.29
N LYS A 273 0.50 -5.17 -8.93
CA LYS A 273 1.23 -5.17 -10.22
C LYS A 273 0.52 -4.40 -11.34
N ASP A 274 -0.79 -4.26 -11.26
CA ASP A 274 -1.58 -3.45 -12.19
C ASP A 274 -1.84 -2.03 -11.71
N SER A 275 -1.19 -1.60 -10.62
CA SER A 275 -1.28 -0.25 -10.05
C SER A 275 -2.70 0.18 -9.70
N SER A 276 -3.59 -0.80 -9.46
CA SER A 276 -5.01 -0.55 -9.24
C SER A 276 -5.37 -0.34 -7.78
N GLU A 277 -4.58 -0.86 -6.84
CA GLU A 277 -4.80 -0.71 -5.41
C GLU A 277 -3.47 -0.63 -4.66
N GLY A 278 -3.39 0.28 -3.68
CA GLY A 278 -2.35 0.31 -2.68
C GLY A 278 -2.46 -0.87 -1.70
N ILE A 279 -1.33 -1.53 -1.43
CA ILE A 279 -1.23 -2.71 -0.57
C ILE A 279 -0.74 -2.34 0.83
N TRP A 280 0.30 -1.49 0.92
CA TRP A 280 0.90 -1.04 2.19
C TRP A 280 1.17 0.47 2.20
N GLY A 281 1.60 0.99 3.35
CA GLY A 281 2.06 2.38 3.52
C GLY A 281 1.01 3.44 3.16
N LEU A 282 1.50 4.59 2.71
CA LEU A 282 0.70 5.70 2.21
C LEU A 282 -0.16 5.30 1.01
N GLU A 283 0.37 4.46 0.11
CA GLU A 283 -0.38 3.93 -1.03
C GLU A 283 -1.68 3.25 -0.57
N ARG A 284 -1.63 2.51 0.54
CA ARG A 284 -2.82 1.84 1.12
C ARG A 284 -3.70 2.78 1.92
N TYR A 285 -3.11 3.62 2.78
CA TYR A 285 -3.88 4.49 3.68
C TYR A 285 -4.69 5.51 2.89
N TYR A 286 -4.07 6.18 1.92
CA TYR A 286 -4.66 7.21 1.07
C TYR A 286 -5.08 6.68 -0.31
N ASN A 287 -5.42 5.39 -0.40
CA ASN A 287 -5.77 4.74 -1.66
C ASN A 287 -6.98 5.40 -2.34
N GLU A 288 -7.94 5.91 -1.56
CA GLU A 288 -9.15 6.55 -2.08
C GLU A 288 -8.84 7.88 -2.76
N GLU A 289 -7.94 8.67 -2.17
CA GLU A 289 -7.46 9.95 -2.67
C GLU A 289 -6.57 9.75 -3.90
N LEU A 290 -5.63 8.79 -3.82
CA LEU A 290 -4.62 8.54 -4.85
C LEU A 290 -5.21 7.94 -6.14
N ARG A 291 -6.14 6.99 -6.07
CA ARG A 291 -6.53 6.20 -7.26
C ARG A 291 -7.33 6.99 -8.31
N GLY A 292 -8.03 8.05 -7.90
CA GLY A 292 -8.97 8.76 -8.76
C GLY A 292 -10.17 7.90 -9.17
N THR A 293 -10.95 8.37 -10.15
CA THR A 293 -12.15 7.71 -10.67
C THR A 293 -12.02 7.40 -12.15
N ASN A 294 -12.07 6.11 -12.50
CA ASN A 294 -12.00 5.66 -13.89
C ASN A 294 -13.17 6.19 -14.74
N GLY A 295 -12.85 6.62 -15.95
CA GLY A 295 -13.80 7.00 -16.98
C GLY A 295 -14.35 5.78 -17.73
N ARG A 296 -15.28 6.02 -18.65
CA ARG A 296 -15.87 4.98 -19.50
C ARG A 296 -16.16 5.51 -20.89
N SER A 297 -15.78 4.76 -21.92
CA SER A 297 -16.22 5.00 -23.28
C SER A 297 -17.27 3.96 -23.69
N TYR A 298 -18.40 4.43 -24.22
CA TYR A 298 -19.49 3.62 -24.73
C TYR A 298 -19.55 3.76 -26.23
N SER A 299 -19.42 2.65 -26.95
CA SER A 299 -19.61 2.60 -28.39
C SER A 299 -20.90 1.84 -28.72
N TYR A 300 -21.80 2.49 -29.43
CA TYR A 300 -23.01 1.86 -29.98
C TYR A 300 -23.26 2.33 -31.41
N ILE A 301 -23.95 1.50 -32.18
CA ILE A 301 -24.36 1.82 -33.54
C ILE A 301 -25.78 2.39 -33.45
N ASP A 302 -26.01 3.58 -33.99
CA ASP A 302 -27.34 4.20 -34.01
C ASP A 302 -28.26 3.55 -35.06
N SER A 303 -29.54 3.96 -35.09
CA SER A 303 -30.51 3.48 -36.08
C SER A 303 -30.12 3.80 -37.54
N SER A 304 -29.19 4.73 -37.74
CA SER A 304 -28.67 5.13 -39.06
C SER A 304 -27.38 4.38 -39.45
N LYS A 305 -26.94 3.42 -38.64
CA LYS A 305 -25.68 2.67 -38.77
C LYS A 305 -24.41 3.51 -38.57
N ASN A 306 -24.50 4.65 -37.90
CA ASN A 306 -23.33 5.41 -37.49
C ASN A 306 -22.83 4.89 -36.14
N LEU A 307 -21.51 4.79 -35.97
CA LEU A 307 -20.89 4.52 -34.69
C LEU A 307 -20.92 5.80 -33.86
N ILE A 308 -21.63 5.79 -32.73
CA ILE A 308 -21.61 6.87 -31.74
C ILE A 308 -20.70 6.42 -30.59
N ARG A 309 -19.83 7.34 -30.15
CA ARG A 309 -18.97 7.17 -28.97
C ARG A 309 -19.34 8.22 -27.93
N ASP A 310 -19.89 7.77 -26.82
CA ASP A 310 -20.10 8.61 -25.64
C ASP A 310 -18.96 8.34 -24.65
N VAL A 311 -18.24 9.39 -24.25
CA VAL A 311 -17.07 9.29 -23.37
C VAL A 311 -17.36 10.02 -22.06
N ILE A 312 -17.22 9.31 -20.96
CA ILE A 312 -17.08 9.85 -19.62
C ILE A 312 -15.59 9.86 -19.33
N GLU A 313 -14.99 11.05 -19.24
CA GLU A 313 -13.56 11.19 -18.99
C GLU A 313 -13.19 10.71 -17.57
N PRO A 314 -12.01 10.08 -17.39
CA PRO A 314 -11.51 9.77 -16.06
C PRO A 314 -11.21 11.04 -15.27
N THR A 315 -11.27 10.93 -13.95
CA THR A 315 -10.78 11.96 -13.01
C THR A 315 -9.55 11.41 -12.31
N ASP A 316 -8.41 12.04 -12.54
CA ASP A 316 -7.14 11.64 -11.91
C ASP A 316 -7.21 11.84 -10.39
N GLY A 317 -6.46 11.01 -9.67
CA GLY A 317 -6.40 11.09 -8.22
C GLY A 317 -5.60 12.28 -7.71
N TYR A 318 -5.78 12.59 -6.44
CA TYR A 318 -5.07 13.65 -5.75
C TYR A 318 -3.65 13.22 -5.41
N SER A 319 -2.72 14.17 -5.46
CA SER A 319 -1.33 13.94 -5.05
C SER A 319 -1.14 14.22 -3.56
N LEU A 320 -0.16 13.59 -2.94
CA LEU A 320 0.16 13.77 -1.52
C LEU A 320 1.52 14.44 -1.36
N VAL A 321 1.65 15.36 -0.41
CA VAL A 321 2.93 15.87 0.08
C VAL A 321 3.16 15.27 1.46
N SER A 322 4.19 14.44 1.58
CA SER A 322 4.57 13.78 2.83
C SER A 322 5.39 14.70 3.73
N THR A 323 5.34 14.46 5.04
CA THR A 323 6.27 15.07 6.00
C THR A 323 7.66 14.43 5.98
N ILE A 324 7.81 13.29 5.29
CA ILE A 324 9.08 12.58 5.16
C ILE A 324 10.06 13.42 4.36
N ASP A 325 11.28 13.49 4.87
CA ASP A 325 12.42 14.10 4.21
C ASP A 325 13.31 12.99 3.64
N MET A 326 13.36 12.88 2.32
CA MET A 326 14.11 11.82 1.65
C MET A 326 15.62 11.97 1.80
N ASN A 327 16.12 13.20 1.91
CA ASN A 327 17.55 13.43 2.11
C ASN A 327 17.97 13.03 3.53
N LEU A 328 17.18 13.46 4.54
CA LEU A 328 17.39 13.03 5.92
C LEU A 328 17.32 11.51 6.03
N THR A 329 16.28 10.90 5.46
CA THR A 329 16.09 9.44 5.48
C THR A 329 17.27 8.73 4.83
N LYS A 330 17.79 9.23 3.71
CA LYS A 330 18.95 8.65 3.03
C LYS A 330 20.21 8.72 3.88
N ILE A 331 20.51 9.88 4.49
CA ILE A 331 21.69 10.06 5.35
C ILE A 331 21.63 9.10 6.55
N LEU A 332 20.47 9.00 7.21
CA LEU A 332 20.26 8.09 8.34
C LEU A 332 20.39 6.61 7.90
N SER A 333 19.78 6.23 6.78
CA SER A 333 19.82 4.87 6.22
C SER A 333 21.25 4.45 5.86
N ASP A 334 22.00 5.30 5.17
CA ASP A 334 23.40 5.01 4.81
C ASP A 334 24.28 4.83 6.05
N THR A 335 24.16 5.75 7.01
CA THR A 335 24.95 5.73 8.25
C THR A 335 24.64 4.49 9.09
N ALA A 336 23.36 4.14 9.21
CA ALA A 336 22.93 2.96 9.95
C ALA A 336 23.33 1.66 9.24
N SER A 337 23.18 1.60 7.91
CA SER A 337 23.61 0.45 7.12
C SER A 337 25.11 0.24 7.16
N GLU A 338 25.92 1.29 7.20
CA GLU A 338 27.38 1.16 7.36
C GLU A 338 27.74 0.57 8.72
N TRP A 339 27.09 1.03 9.80
CA TRP A 339 27.28 0.48 11.14
C TRP A 339 26.75 -0.96 11.29
N PHE A 340 25.68 -1.30 10.58
CA PHE A 340 25.03 -2.60 10.70
C PHE A 340 25.85 -3.76 10.10
N TYR A 341 26.76 -3.46 9.17
CA TYR A 341 27.57 -4.47 8.52
C TYR A 341 29.05 -4.26 8.81
N GLU A 342 29.63 -5.19 9.56
CA GLU A 342 31.07 -5.26 9.78
C GLU A 342 31.72 -6.31 8.87
N THR A 343 33.03 -6.20 8.68
CA THR A 343 33.81 -7.23 7.95
C THR A 343 34.48 -8.11 8.98
N ASP A 344 34.20 -9.41 8.94
CA ASP A 344 34.80 -10.39 9.83
C ASP A 344 36.29 -10.64 9.50
N GLU A 345 36.94 -11.48 10.29
CA GLU A 345 38.35 -11.87 10.10
C GLU A 345 38.62 -12.58 8.75
N ASN A 346 37.58 -13.13 8.11
CA ASN A 346 37.64 -13.83 6.82
C ASN A 346 37.35 -12.90 5.63
N GLY A 347 37.00 -11.63 5.87
CA GLY A 347 36.62 -10.68 4.84
C GLY A 347 35.15 -10.75 4.43
N GLU A 348 34.30 -11.47 5.17
CA GLU A 348 32.86 -11.59 4.94
C GLU A 348 32.10 -10.48 5.66
N ARG A 349 31.03 -9.96 5.05
CA ARG A 349 30.15 -9.00 5.69
C ARG A 349 29.23 -9.74 6.67
N VAL A 350 29.37 -9.44 7.94
CA VAL A 350 28.53 -9.97 9.03
C VAL A 350 27.66 -8.86 9.59
N ARG A 351 26.46 -9.21 10.05
CA ARG A 351 25.56 -8.25 10.70
C ARG A 351 26.04 -8.02 12.13
N THR A 352 25.97 -6.78 12.59
CA THR A 352 26.32 -6.44 13.98
C THR A 352 25.14 -6.62 14.93
N ALA A 353 23.92 -6.76 14.41
CA ALA A 353 22.71 -7.02 15.17
C ALA A 353 21.69 -7.78 14.34
N LYS A 354 20.61 -8.28 14.96
CA LYS A 354 19.51 -8.93 14.25
C LYS A 354 18.72 -7.94 13.39
N SER A 355 18.38 -6.77 13.94
CA SER A 355 17.67 -5.69 13.22
C SER A 355 17.91 -4.33 13.87
N TYR A 356 17.63 -3.25 13.15
CA TYR A 356 17.61 -1.90 13.68
C TYR A 356 16.43 -1.10 13.15
N SER A 357 16.01 -0.10 13.92
CA SER A 357 14.96 0.83 13.54
C SER A 357 15.29 2.23 14.05
N ILE A 358 15.06 3.23 13.20
CA ILE A 358 15.32 4.63 13.50
C ILE A 358 14.08 5.43 13.14
N LEU A 359 13.62 6.25 14.09
CA LEU A 359 12.51 7.19 13.91
C LEU A 359 13.02 8.61 14.18
N ALA A 360 12.79 9.50 13.22
CA ALA A 360 13.00 10.93 13.37
C ALA A 360 11.65 11.66 13.38
N MET A 361 11.39 12.43 14.43
CA MET A 361 10.09 13.08 14.67
C MET A 361 10.28 14.53 15.11
N ASP A 362 9.45 15.43 14.58
CA ASP A 362 9.35 16.80 15.08
C ASP A 362 8.55 16.81 16.40
N PRO A 363 9.16 17.18 17.53
CA PRO A 363 8.51 17.12 18.83
C PRO A 363 7.37 18.12 18.97
N ASN A 364 7.35 19.23 18.22
CA ASN A 364 6.39 20.31 18.39
C ASN A 364 5.13 20.16 17.53
N THR A 365 5.16 19.26 16.55
CA THR A 365 4.05 19.07 15.60
C THR A 365 3.56 17.63 15.56
N GLY A 366 4.43 16.66 15.85
CA GLY A 366 4.18 15.25 15.61
C GLY A 366 4.49 14.80 14.18
N ALA A 367 5.03 15.67 13.34
CA ALA A 367 5.41 15.30 11.98
C ALA A 367 6.55 14.27 11.98
N ILE A 368 6.36 13.19 11.23
CA ILE A 368 7.41 12.18 11.05
C ILE A 368 8.34 12.64 9.93
N LYS A 369 9.63 12.79 10.24
CA LYS A 369 10.64 13.26 9.29
C LYS A 369 11.37 12.11 8.59
N ALA A 370 11.57 10.99 9.30
CA ALA A 370 12.13 9.77 8.73
C ALA A 370 11.72 8.53 9.52
N MET A 371 11.54 7.41 8.80
CA MET A 371 11.43 6.07 9.36
C MET A 371 12.38 5.17 8.57
N VAL A 372 13.38 4.61 9.24
CA VAL A 372 14.42 3.80 8.62
C VAL A 372 14.48 2.44 9.31
N THR A 373 14.56 1.38 8.52
CA THR A 373 14.68 0.00 9.02
C THR A 373 15.71 -0.79 8.23
N ASP A 374 16.23 -1.88 8.79
CA ASP A 374 17.12 -2.80 8.08
C ASP A 374 16.40 -3.66 7.02
N THR A 375 15.07 -3.63 7.00
CA THR A 375 14.22 -4.45 6.12
C THR A 375 13.54 -3.62 5.01
N ASP A 376 14.09 -2.46 4.68
CA ASP A 376 13.64 -1.64 3.55
C ASP A 376 13.81 -2.42 2.23
N TYR A 377 12.74 -2.50 1.43
CA TYR A 377 12.65 -3.35 0.23
C TYR A 377 12.30 -2.55 -1.02
N ASP A 378 12.71 -3.00 -2.20
CA ASP A 378 12.44 -2.30 -3.46
C ASP A 378 10.94 -2.26 -3.77
N LEU A 379 10.35 -1.06 -3.75
CA LEU A 379 8.93 -0.84 -4.03
C LEU A 379 8.55 -1.17 -5.48
N ASN A 380 9.51 -1.18 -6.41
CA ASN A 380 9.27 -1.60 -7.80
C ASN A 380 9.25 -3.12 -7.95
N ASN A 381 9.87 -3.85 -7.02
CA ASN A 381 9.86 -5.31 -6.96
C ASN A 381 9.62 -5.84 -5.53
N PRO A 382 8.46 -5.51 -4.93
CA PRO A 382 8.24 -5.72 -3.49
C PRO A 382 8.10 -7.20 -3.12
N ASN A 383 7.93 -8.09 -4.10
CA ASN A 383 7.84 -9.53 -3.87
C ASN A 383 9.21 -10.23 -3.93
N ASP A 384 10.28 -9.51 -4.26
CA ASP A 384 11.63 -10.05 -4.29
C ASP A 384 12.22 -10.03 -2.89
N LEU A 385 12.58 -11.22 -2.43
CA LEU A 385 13.11 -11.47 -1.10
C LEU A 385 14.58 -11.90 -1.13
N SER A 386 15.21 -11.90 -2.31
CA SER A 386 16.58 -12.38 -2.50
C SER A 386 17.64 -11.53 -1.77
N SER A 387 17.30 -10.30 -1.39
CA SER A 387 18.15 -9.45 -0.54
C SER A 387 18.14 -9.86 0.93
N PHE A 388 17.15 -10.64 1.36
CA PHE A 388 16.94 -10.98 2.77
C PHE A 388 17.20 -12.45 3.09
N TYR A 389 16.94 -13.35 2.13
CA TYR A 389 17.01 -14.80 2.33
C TYR A 389 17.76 -15.49 1.19
N THR A 390 18.36 -16.63 1.51
CA THR A 390 19.03 -17.51 0.55
C THR A 390 18.02 -18.30 -0.31
N ASP A 391 18.45 -18.79 -1.47
CA ASP A 391 17.61 -19.62 -2.34
C ASP A 391 17.07 -20.89 -1.65
N GLU A 392 17.84 -21.45 -0.71
CA GLU A 392 17.45 -22.63 0.08
C GLU A 392 16.33 -22.31 1.08
N GLU A 393 16.42 -21.16 1.76
CA GLU A 393 15.37 -20.66 2.65
C GLU A 393 14.09 -20.34 1.87
N LEU A 394 14.21 -19.63 0.74
CA LEU A 394 13.07 -19.32 -0.13
C LEU A 394 12.38 -20.59 -0.66
N ALA A 395 13.14 -21.62 -1.04
CA ALA A 395 12.58 -22.90 -1.44
C ALA A 395 11.84 -23.60 -0.29
N THR A 396 12.36 -23.47 0.93
CA THR A 396 11.72 -24.01 2.15
C THR A 396 10.40 -23.30 2.44
N PHE A 397 10.37 -21.96 2.35
CA PHE A 397 9.13 -21.19 2.55
C PHE A 397 8.07 -21.50 1.48
N ALA A 398 8.49 -21.74 0.24
CA ALA A 398 7.59 -22.15 -0.83
C ALA A 398 7.02 -23.57 -0.61
N ASP A 399 7.83 -24.49 -0.12
CA ASP A 399 7.38 -25.84 0.25
C ASP A 399 6.40 -25.80 1.45
N ASN A 400 6.66 -24.94 2.43
CA ASN A 400 5.76 -24.70 3.56
C ASN A 400 4.41 -24.11 3.10
N GLU A 401 4.41 -23.15 2.17
CA GLU A 401 3.17 -22.58 1.61
C GLU A 401 2.29 -23.66 0.98
N VAL A 402 2.88 -24.52 0.14
CA VAL A 402 2.14 -25.60 -0.53
C VAL A 402 1.54 -26.56 0.50
N LYS A 403 2.31 -26.95 1.52
CA LYS A 403 1.82 -27.83 2.60
C LYS A 403 0.71 -27.18 3.42
N SER A 404 0.83 -25.88 3.71
CA SER A 404 -0.19 -25.11 4.43
C SER A 404 -1.50 -25.08 3.63
N GLU A 405 -1.45 -24.79 2.32
CA GLU A 405 -2.64 -24.84 1.46
C GLU A 405 -3.26 -26.25 1.35
N GLU A 406 -2.43 -27.30 1.32
CA GLU A 406 -2.93 -28.67 1.32
C GLU A 406 -3.60 -29.04 2.65
N TYR A 407 -3.07 -28.52 3.76
CA TYR A 407 -3.64 -28.70 5.08
C TYR A 407 -5.01 -28.01 5.21
N GLU A 408 -5.15 -26.76 4.75
CA GLU A 408 -6.44 -26.05 4.74
C GLU A 408 -7.49 -26.81 3.92
N LYS A 409 -7.13 -27.29 2.74
CA LYS A 409 -8.04 -28.14 1.92
C LYS A 409 -8.40 -29.46 2.61
N TYR A 410 -7.48 -30.02 3.39
CA TYR A 410 -7.74 -31.22 4.19
C TYR A 410 -8.74 -30.91 5.32
N LEU A 411 -8.52 -29.82 6.06
CA LEU A 411 -9.40 -29.34 7.13
C LEU A 411 -10.83 -29.10 6.63
N GLU A 412 -11.00 -28.31 5.56
CA GLU A 412 -12.32 -28.01 4.99
C GLU A 412 -13.09 -29.29 4.64
N LYS A 413 -12.40 -30.28 4.06
CA LYS A 413 -12.99 -31.55 3.65
C LYS A 413 -13.40 -32.42 4.84
N GLU A 414 -12.60 -32.49 5.90
CA GLU A 414 -12.97 -33.27 7.08
C GLU A 414 -14.08 -32.58 7.88
N GLN A 415 -14.09 -31.25 7.96
CA GLN A 415 -15.18 -30.49 8.56
C GLN A 415 -16.51 -30.66 7.79
N GLU A 416 -16.47 -30.69 6.46
CA GLU A 416 -17.67 -30.95 5.64
C GLU A 416 -18.25 -32.34 5.93
N LYS A 417 -17.41 -33.37 6.06
CA LYS A 417 -17.87 -34.72 6.44
C LYS A 417 -18.50 -34.76 7.83
N LEU A 418 -17.96 -34.04 8.81
CA LEU A 418 -18.53 -33.96 10.15
C LEU A 418 -19.90 -33.27 10.11
N LYS A 419 -20.04 -32.19 9.34
CA LYS A 419 -21.32 -31.51 9.11
C LYS A 419 -22.35 -32.43 8.47
N GLU A 420 -21.97 -33.16 7.41
CA GLU A 420 -22.87 -34.15 6.77
C GLU A 420 -23.31 -35.26 7.76
N GLN A 421 -22.41 -35.72 8.63
CA GLN A 421 -22.73 -36.73 9.65
C GLN A 421 -23.68 -36.19 10.72
N ALA A 422 -23.49 -34.95 11.17
CA ALA A 422 -24.36 -34.28 12.13
C ALA A 422 -25.77 -33.98 11.56
N GLU A 423 -25.85 -33.58 10.29
CA GLU A 423 -27.13 -33.40 9.59
C GLU A 423 -27.90 -34.72 9.42
N ALA A 424 -27.17 -35.82 9.18
CA ALA A 424 -27.75 -37.15 9.05
C ALA A 424 -28.31 -37.71 10.36
N SER A 425 -27.79 -37.31 11.53
CA SER A 425 -28.22 -37.77 12.85
C SER A 425 -29.41 -37.01 13.45
N LYS A 426 -29.82 -35.85 12.89
CA LYS A 426 -30.94 -35.01 13.39
C LYS A 426 -30.82 -34.58 14.87
N GLU A 427 -29.62 -34.52 15.42
CA GLU A 427 -29.43 -33.88 16.72
C GLU A 427 -29.50 -32.36 16.53
N LYS A 428 -30.18 -31.68 17.46
CA LYS A 428 -30.15 -30.22 17.49
C LYS A 428 -28.70 -29.80 17.69
N ALA A 429 -28.20 -28.94 16.80
CA ALA A 429 -27.00 -28.18 17.07
C ALA A 429 -27.26 -27.34 18.32
N ASP A 430 -26.65 -27.74 19.44
CA ASP A 430 -26.41 -26.83 20.55
C ASP A 430 -25.10 -26.11 20.21
N ASP A 431 -25.17 -24.78 20.16
CA ASP A 431 -24.10 -23.90 19.69
C ASP A 431 -22.86 -23.91 20.63
N ASP A 432 -21.68 -23.89 20.00
CA ASP A 432 -20.50 -23.09 20.37
C ASP A 432 -19.26 -23.67 21.12
N ASP A 433 -19.15 -24.98 21.43
CA ASP A 433 -17.90 -25.50 22.07
C ASP A 433 -17.36 -26.85 21.52
N SER A 434 -18.07 -27.51 20.59
CA SER A 434 -17.59 -28.80 20.03
C SER A 434 -16.59 -28.63 18.88
N SER A 435 -16.64 -27.51 18.15
CA SER A 435 -15.87 -27.33 16.91
C SER A 435 -14.36 -27.29 17.14
N THR A 436 -13.91 -26.70 18.26
CA THR A 436 -12.48 -26.52 18.53
C THR A 436 -11.81 -27.85 18.88
N GLN A 437 -12.47 -28.68 19.69
CA GLN A 437 -11.95 -30.01 20.02
C GLN A 437 -11.97 -30.94 18.80
N ASP A 438 -13.02 -30.86 17.98
CA ASP A 438 -13.11 -31.60 16.72
C ASP A 438 -11.99 -31.18 15.73
N ILE A 439 -11.66 -29.88 15.67
CA ILE A 439 -10.55 -29.36 14.86
C ILE A 439 -9.21 -29.91 15.37
N ILE A 440 -8.95 -29.90 16.67
CA ILE A 440 -7.71 -30.43 17.25
C ILE A 440 -7.58 -31.94 17.00
N GLU A 441 -8.67 -32.70 17.07
CA GLU A 441 -8.66 -34.13 16.77
C GLU A 441 -8.40 -34.42 15.28
N ILE A 442 -9.00 -33.64 14.37
CA ILE A 442 -8.69 -33.70 12.93
C ILE A 442 -7.22 -33.32 12.68
N ALA A 443 -6.75 -32.24 13.30
CA ALA A 443 -5.40 -31.73 13.17
C ALA A 443 -4.34 -32.74 13.65
N THR A 444 -4.56 -33.38 14.80
CA THR A 444 -3.65 -34.40 15.35
C THR A 444 -3.63 -35.70 14.53
N ALA A 445 -4.72 -36.02 13.82
CA ALA A 445 -4.78 -37.16 12.90
C ALA A 445 -4.27 -36.83 11.47
N SER A 446 -4.01 -35.55 11.19
CA SER A 446 -3.57 -35.06 9.88
C SER A 446 -2.16 -35.53 9.52
N PRO A 447 -1.86 -35.78 8.22
CA PRO A 447 -0.49 -35.95 7.74
C PRO A 447 0.43 -34.76 8.05
N TYR A 448 -0.16 -33.58 8.31
CA TYR A 448 0.56 -32.33 8.56
C TYR A 448 0.73 -32.02 10.05
N ALA A 449 0.35 -32.91 10.98
CA ALA A 449 0.35 -32.65 12.43
C ALA A 449 1.68 -32.14 13.00
N ALA A 450 2.83 -32.47 12.38
CA ALA A 450 4.15 -31.99 12.81
C ALA A 450 4.41 -30.50 12.51
N TYR A 451 3.59 -29.89 11.65
CA TYR A 451 3.71 -28.48 11.22
C TYR A 451 2.72 -27.56 11.94
N LEU A 452 1.95 -28.11 12.88
CA LEU A 452 0.85 -27.41 13.55
C LEU A 452 1.23 -27.03 14.97
N ASN A 453 0.67 -25.92 15.44
CA ASN A 453 0.79 -25.48 16.82
C ASN A 453 -0.14 -26.30 17.73
N GLU A 454 -0.13 -26.01 19.04
CA GLU A 454 -0.96 -26.72 20.03
C GLU A 454 -2.47 -26.57 19.81
N LYS A 455 -2.91 -25.57 19.03
CA LYS A 455 -4.31 -25.35 18.65
C LYS A 455 -4.70 -26.10 17.38
N GLY A 456 -3.76 -26.81 16.75
CA GLY A 456 -3.98 -27.47 15.47
C GLY A 456 -4.00 -26.52 14.28
N GLU A 457 -3.48 -25.30 14.40
CA GLU A 457 -3.34 -24.37 13.28
C GLU A 457 -1.92 -24.46 12.72
N TRP A 458 -1.70 -24.05 11.47
CA TRP A 458 -0.34 -24.00 10.91
C TRP A 458 0.58 -23.16 11.80
N ASP A 459 1.74 -23.70 12.20
CA ASP A 459 2.71 -22.97 13.01
C ASP A 459 3.56 -22.06 12.12
N HIS A 460 3.02 -20.87 11.83
CA HIS A 460 3.68 -19.84 11.03
C HIS A 460 5.00 -19.35 11.63
N SER A 461 5.24 -19.54 12.93
CA SER A 461 6.50 -19.14 13.58
C SER A 461 7.60 -20.16 13.36
N ALA A 462 7.29 -21.45 13.47
CA ALA A 462 8.27 -22.53 13.28
C ALA A 462 8.46 -22.88 11.81
N TYR A 463 7.40 -22.77 11.01
CA TYR A 463 7.35 -23.15 9.60
C TYR A 463 6.79 -21.99 8.75
N PRO A 464 7.51 -20.87 8.65
CA PRO A 464 7.04 -19.72 7.90
C PRO A 464 6.81 -20.07 6.43
N THR A 465 5.71 -19.58 5.89
CA THR A 465 5.35 -19.68 4.48
C THR A 465 5.93 -18.51 3.68
N THR A 466 5.81 -18.54 2.35
CA THR A 466 6.27 -17.43 1.51
C THR A 466 5.47 -16.17 1.79
N THR A 467 4.18 -16.30 2.06
CA THR A 467 3.29 -15.20 2.41
C THR A 467 3.68 -14.58 3.76
N ASP A 468 4.07 -15.39 4.74
CA ASP A 468 4.48 -14.90 6.07
C ASP A 468 5.74 -14.03 5.98
N VAL A 469 6.78 -14.53 5.32
CA VAL A 469 8.05 -13.79 5.20
C VAL A 469 7.88 -12.51 4.38
N LYS A 470 7.00 -12.51 3.37
CA LYS A 470 6.65 -11.28 2.63
C LYS A 470 5.98 -10.27 3.55
N ASN A 471 4.96 -10.69 4.30
CA ASN A 471 4.26 -9.80 5.21
C ASN A 471 5.20 -9.24 6.28
N GLU A 472 6.12 -10.03 6.80
CA GLU A 472 7.10 -9.55 7.77
C GLU A 472 8.05 -8.51 7.17
N ILE A 473 8.53 -8.73 5.94
CA ILE A 473 9.33 -7.74 5.20
C ILE A 473 8.50 -6.52 4.78
N TRP A 474 7.20 -6.61 4.57
CA TRP A 474 6.39 -5.44 4.20
C TRP A 474 5.97 -4.59 5.39
N ARG A 475 5.80 -5.22 6.55
CA ARG A 475 5.33 -4.60 7.78
C ARG A 475 6.30 -3.52 8.24
N ASN A 476 5.73 -2.42 8.74
CA ASN A 476 6.48 -1.35 9.36
C ASN A 476 6.63 -1.62 10.87
N GLY A 477 7.79 -2.14 11.27
CA GLY A 477 8.09 -2.50 12.66
C GLY A 477 7.99 -1.33 13.64
N ILE A 478 8.23 -0.08 13.21
CA ILE A 478 8.21 1.12 14.08
C ILE A 478 6.81 1.35 14.68
N ILE A 479 5.75 1.04 13.93
CA ILE A 479 4.36 1.20 14.37
C ILE A 479 3.68 -0.13 14.75
N SER A 480 4.27 -1.26 14.34
CA SER A 480 3.64 -2.59 14.48
C SER A 480 4.29 -3.47 15.55
N ASN A 481 5.58 -3.29 15.84
CA ASN A 481 6.27 -4.08 16.86
C ASN A 481 6.15 -3.41 18.21
N SER A 482 5.70 -4.20 19.19
CA SER A 482 5.72 -3.80 20.59
C SER A 482 6.94 -4.39 21.28
N PHE A 483 7.53 -3.65 22.20
CA PHE A 483 8.63 -4.11 23.05
C PHE A 483 8.53 -3.45 24.42
N GLU A 484 9.20 -4.01 25.42
CA GLU A 484 9.36 -3.33 26.71
C GLU A 484 10.25 -2.09 26.52
N PRO A 485 9.82 -0.88 26.87
CA PRO A 485 10.61 0.34 26.61
C PRO A 485 11.91 0.38 27.43
N GLY A 486 11.98 -0.39 28.51
CA GLY A 486 13.10 -0.37 29.45
C GLY A 486 13.31 1.04 30.01
N SER A 487 14.56 1.39 30.23
CA SER A 487 14.91 2.68 30.86
C SER A 487 14.47 3.94 30.10
N THR A 488 13.99 3.85 28.85
CA THR A 488 13.34 4.99 28.17
C THR A 488 12.02 5.37 28.85
N GLY A 489 11.27 4.41 29.38
CA GLY A 489 10.02 4.63 30.12
C GLY A 489 10.20 5.35 31.47
N LYS A 490 11.44 5.45 31.97
CA LYS A 490 11.76 6.23 33.18
C LYS A 490 11.47 7.72 33.01
N VAL A 491 11.52 8.24 31.79
CA VAL A 491 11.22 9.66 31.52
C VAL A 491 9.78 9.97 31.92
N LEU A 492 8.83 9.11 31.53
CA LEU A 492 7.43 9.19 31.95
C LEU A 492 7.28 9.13 33.47
N THR A 493 7.90 8.14 34.12
CA THR A 493 7.79 7.98 35.59
C THR A 493 8.33 9.21 36.32
N TYR A 494 9.44 9.78 35.85
CA TYR A 494 10.03 10.99 36.41
C TYR A 494 9.14 12.21 36.18
N ALA A 495 8.67 12.42 34.95
CA ALA A 495 7.80 13.54 34.59
C ALA A 495 6.50 13.53 35.41
N ALA A 496 5.87 12.36 35.55
CA ALA A 496 4.68 12.15 36.37
C ALA A 496 4.89 12.53 37.84
N ALA A 497 6.02 12.12 38.43
CA ALA A 497 6.30 12.38 39.85
C ALA A 497 6.62 13.87 40.12
N ILE A 498 7.26 14.54 39.16
CA ILE A 498 7.51 16.00 39.22
C ILE A 498 6.18 16.76 39.04
N GLU A 499 5.34 16.38 38.06
CA GLU A 499 4.07 17.05 37.79
C GLU A 499 3.10 16.98 38.98
N GLU A 500 3.03 15.84 39.66
CA GLU A 500 2.21 15.69 40.87
C GLU A 500 2.85 16.34 42.11
N GLY A 501 4.04 16.96 41.97
CA GLY A 501 4.77 17.63 43.06
C GLY A 501 5.23 16.69 44.17
N LEU A 502 5.34 15.39 43.87
CA LEU A 502 5.70 14.36 44.84
C LEU A 502 7.21 14.28 45.08
N ILE A 503 7.99 14.71 44.08
CA ILE A 503 9.45 14.82 44.15
C ILE A 503 9.89 16.15 43.53
N THR A 504 11.15 16.52 43.77
CA THR A 504 11.89 17.60 43.11
C THR A 504 13.17 17.04 42.50
N GLU A 505 13.89 17.83 41.68
CA GLU A 505 15.20 17.44 41.14
C GLU A 505 16.18 16.98 42.23
N ASP A 506 16.13 17.61 43.41
CA ASP A 506 17.02 17.37 44.54
C ASP A 506 16.54 16.28 45.53
N THR A 507 15.40 15.64 45.25
CA THR A 507 14.88 14.57 46.12
C THR A 507 15.83 13.38 46.12
N GLN A 508 16.26 12.94 47.31
CA GLN A 508 17.31 11.92 47.44
C GLN A 508 16.75 10.50 47.53
N PHE A 509 17.43 9.56 46.88
CA PHE A 509 17.18 8.12 46.90
C PHE A 509 18.47 7.37 47.28
N ASP A 510 18.33 6.26 47.99
CA ASP A 510 19.47 5.47 48.49
C ASP A 510 19.60 4.14 47.75
N ASP A 511 20.56 4.07 46.82
CA ASP A 511 20.97 2.86 46.13
C ASP A 511 22.38 2.42 46.57
N SER A 512 22.71 2.55 47.86
CA SER A 512 24.02 2.12 48.40
C SER A 512 24.20 0.59 48.42
N GLU A 513 23.11 -0.15 48.30
CA GLU A 513 23.12 -1.62 48.27
C GLU A 513 23.08 -2.18 46.83
N GLY A 514 22.64 -1.37 45.85
CA GLY A 514 22.50 -1.81 44.45
C GLY A 514 21.25 -2.64 44.15
N TYR A 515 20.35 -2.83 45.11
CA TYR A 515 19.10 -3.59 44.95
C TYR A 515 18.03 -3.14 45.95
N LEU A 516 16.78 -3.48 45.64
CA LEU A 516 15.64 -3.34 46.55
C LEU A 516 14.95 -4.69 46.73
N ASN A 517 14.65 -5.05 47.97
CA ASN A 517 13.83 -6.23 48.27
C ASN A 517 12.35 -5.84 48.29
N ILE A 518 11.58 -6.42 47.37
CA ILE A 518 10.13 -6.21 47.27
C ILE A 518 9.45 -7.55 47.55
N GLY A 519 8.85 -7.66 48.73
CA GLY A 519 8.34 -8.92 49.24
C GLY A 519 9.45 -9.99 49.36
N ARG A 520 9.39 -11.02 48.51
CA ARG A 520 10.38 -12.12 48.45
C ARG A 520 11.35 -11.99 47.27
N THR A 521 11.17 -10.98 46.44
CA THR A 521 11.93 -10.80 45.19
C THR A 521 12.96 -9.72 45.39
N MET A 522 14.20 -10.01 45.04
CA MET A 522 15.29 -9.04 45.02
C MET A 522 15.40 -8.45 43.61
N VAL A 523 15.11 -7.16 43.46
CA VAL A 523 15.21 -6.46 42.17
C VAL A 523 16.48 -5.62 42.15
N LYS A 524 17.32 -5.85 41.13
CA LYS A 524 18.67 -5.26 41.04
C LYS A 524 18.68 -3.94 40.28
N CYS A 525 19.55 -3.04 40.71
CA CYS A 525 20.04 -1.94 39.89
C CYS A 525 21.02 -2.46 38.83
N HIS A 526 21.14 -1.75 37.70
CA HIS A 526 22.14 -2.08 36.67
C HIS A 526 23.58 -1.99 37.24
N ASN A 527 23.80 -1.12 38.23
CA ASN A 527 25.08 -0.99 38.96
C ASN A 527 25.23 -1.93 40.16
N TYR A 528 24.38 -2.96 40.31
CA TYR A 528 24.46 -3.92 41.42
C TYR A 528 25.87 -4.51 41.60
N ALA A 529 26.55 -4.87 40.50
CA ALA A 529 27.90 -5.42 40.53
C ALA A 529 28.98 -4.42 41.01
N LEU A 530 28.68 -3.11 40.94
CA LEU A 530 29.57 -2.01 41.35
C LEU A 530 29.24 -1.50 42.77
N GLY A 531 28.25 -2.08 43.45
CA GLY A 531 27.78 -1.62 44.76
C GLY A 531 26.66 -0.57 44.71
N GLY A 532 25.95 -0.48 43.57
CA GLY A 532 24.85 0.46 43.37
C GLY A 532 25.29 1.89 43.03
N CYS A 533 24.32 2.79 42.91
CA CYS A 533 24.56 4.20 42.60
C CYS A 533 24.90 5.06 43.83
N GLY A 534 24.73 4.53 45.06
CA GLY A 534 24.87 5.31 46.29
C GLY A 534 23.67 6.22 46.54
N ILE A 535 23.88 7.27 47.34
CA ILE A 535 22.84 8.29 47.58
C ILE A 535 22.90 9.32 46.45
N ILE A 536 21.83 9.36 45.66
CA ILE A 536 21.71 10.21 44.46
C ILE A 536 20.43 11.04 44.52
N ASP A 537 20.43 12.20 43.87
CA ASP A 537 19.21 12.98 43.70
C ASP A 537 18.36 12.47 42.52
N ALA A 538 17.16 13.02 42.33
CA ALA A 538 16.22 12.54 41.31
C ALA A 538 16.76 12.82 39.88
N LYS A 539 17.48 13.92 39.69
CA LYS A 539 18.14 14.27 38.43
C LYS A 539 19.30 13.31 38.12
N ASP A 540 20.12 12.99 39.12
CA ASP A 540 21.16 11.96 39.06
C ASP A 540 20.57 10.57 38.81
N ALA A 541 19.38 10.26 39.35
CA ALA A 541 18.69 9.00 39.09
C ALA A 541 18.31 8.85 37.61
N VAL A 542 17.87 9.92 36.95
CA VAL A 542 17.65 9.96 35.49
C VAL A 542 18.98 9.75 34.75
N ALA A 543 20.02 10.50 35.12
CA ALA A 543 21.32 10.47 34.46
C ALA A 543 22.04 9.13 34.59
N GLN A 544 22.11 8.57 35.79
CA GLN A 544 22.71 7.28 36.08
C GLN A 544 21.77 6.12 35.71
N SER A 545 20.50 6.38 35.38
CA SER A 545 19.51 5.33 35.09
C SER A 545 19.32 4.35 36.26
N CYS A 546 19.33 4.82 37.51
CA CYS A 546 19.24 3.98 38.70
C CYS A 546 17.87 3.27 38.81
N ASN A 547 17.83 1.93 38.85
CA ASN A 547 16.53 1.23 38.97
C ASN A 547 15.93 1.38 40.38
N VAL A 548 16.76 1.41 41.43
CA VAL A 548 16.27 1.49 42.81
C VAL A 548 15.54 2.80 43.06
N ALA A 549 16.12 3.93 42.66
CA ALA A 549 15.45 5.22 42.72
C ALA A 549 14.10 5.20 41.98
N PHE A 550 14.03 4.62 40.77
CA PHE A 550 12.78 4.54 40.02
C PHE A 550 11.74 3.59 40.62
N MET A 551 12.14 2.50 41.28
CA MET A 551 11.21 1.68 42.07
C MET A 551 10.61 2.46 43.23
N GLU A 552 11.41 3.29 43.91
CA GLU A 552 10.94 4.17 44.98
C GLU A 552 10.04 5.29 44.47
N ILE A 553 10.38 5.93 43.34
CA ILE A 553 9.53 6.94 42.67
C ILE A 553 8.19 6.31 42.27
N GLY A 554 8.20 5.11 41.67
CA GLY A 554 6.99 4.37 41.32
C GLY A 554 6.11 4.08 42.54
N LYS A 555 6.72 3.72 43.68
CA LYS A 555 6.01 3.53 44.95
C LYS A 555 5.44 4.84 45.51
N ILE A 556 6.13 5.96 45.34
CA ILE A 556 5.66 7.30 45.74
C ILE A 556 4.45 7.72 44.90
N LEU A 557 4.49 7.49 43.58
CA LEU A 557 3.38 7.73 42.66
C LEU A 557 2.15 6.86 43.00
N GLY A 558 2.38 5.57 43.26
CA GLY A 558 1.29 4.60 43.41
C GLY A 558 0.68 4.17 42.06
N PRO A 559 -0.06 3.05 42.04
CA PRO A 559 -0.52 2.42 40.80
C PRO A 559 -1.54 3.27 40.03
N GLU A 560 -2.39 4.03 40.72
CA GLU A 560 -3.44 4.83 40.10
C GLU A 560 -2.88 6.02 39.31
N LEU A 561 -1.93 6.76 39.90
CA LEU A 561 -1.26 7.85 39.20
C LEU A 561 -0.37 7.30 38.08
N PHE A 562 0.34 6.19 38.32
CA PHE A 562 1.18 5.59 37.29
C PHE A 562 0.37 5.18 36.05
N VAL A 563 -0.78 4.50 36.23
CA VAL A 563 -1.68 4.15 35.12
C VAL A 563 -2.31 5.39 34.48
N LYS A 564 -2.72 6.40 35.26
CA LYS A 564 -3.20 7.68 34.73
C LYS A 564 -2.19 8.29 33.77
N TYR A 565 -0.91 8.37 34.15
CA TYR A 565 0.11 8.94 33.28
C TYR A 565 0.42 8.06 32.07
N GLN A 566 0.43 6.73 32.18
CA GLN A 566 0.53 5.87 30.99
C GLN A 566 -0.61 6.16 29.98
N GLN A 567 -1.84 6.32 30.47
CA GLN A 567 -2.98 6.66 29.61
C GLN A 567 -2.87 8.08 29.01
N LEU A 568 -2.38 9.06 29.78
CA LEU A 568 -2.13 10.42 29.26
C LEU A 568 -1.09 10.42 28.14
N HIS A 569 -0.04 9.60 28.26
CA HIS A 569 0.97 9.37 27.22
C HIS A 569 0.50 8.45 26.10
N ASN A 570 -0.79 8.06 26.10
CA ASN A 570 -1.42 7.22 25.08
C ASN A 570 -0.81 5.80 24.96
N PHE A 571 -0.16 5.29 26.00
CA PHE A 571 0.33 3.92 26.01
C PHE A 571 -0.83 2.92 26.01
N GLY A 572 -0.64 1.81 25.30
CA GLY A 572 -1.70 0.83 25.06
C GLY A 572 -2.61 1.16 23.88
N GLN A 573 -2.82 2.44 23.58
CA GLN A 573 -3.73 2.87 22.50
C GLN A 573 -2.97 3.20 21.22
N LYS A 574 -3.65 3.01 20.08
CA LYS A 574 -3.14 3.48 18.80
C LYS A 574 -2.92 5.00 18.84
N THR A 575 -1.78 5.46 18.33
CA THR A 575 -1.48 6.88 18.16
C THR A 575 -2.36 7.51 17.07
N GLY A 576 -2.84 6.68 16.13
CA GLY A 576 -3.70 7.10 15.04
C GLY A 576 -2.93 7.63 13.83
N ILE A 577 -1.62 7.41 13.77
CA ILE A 577 -0.77 7.74 12.62
C ILE A 577 -1.43 7.28 11.31
N ASP A 578 -1.27 8.08 10.26
CA ASP A 578 -1.84 7.88 8.93
C ASP A 578 -1.09 6.80 8.11
N LEU A 579 -0.82 5.67 8.75
CA LEU A 579 -0.23 4.48 8.16
C LEU A 579 -1.02 3.22 8.59
N PRO A 580 -1.17 2.22 7.71
CA PRO A 580 -1.85 0.98 8.06
C PRO A 580 -0.95 0.10 8.95
N GLY A 581 -1.57 -0.81 9.71
CA GLY A 581 -0.84 -1.83 10.47
C GLY A 581 -0.37 -1.40 11.87
N GLU A 582 -0.76 -0.22 12.35
CA GLU A 582 -0.46 0.20 13.72
C GLU A 582 -1.02 -0.79 14.75
N ALA A 583 -0.15 -1.28 15.65
CA ALA A 583 -0.51 -2.22 16.70
C ALA A 583 -1.19 -1.53 17.89
N SER A 584 -2.14 -2.23 18.51
CA SER A 584 -2.66 -1.86 19.84
C SER A 584 -1.89 -2.63 20.89
N CYS A 585 -1.49 -1.95 21.97
CA CYS A 585 -0.82 -2.57 23.12
C CYS A 585 -1.73 -2.69 24.34
N GLU A 586 -3.04 -2.40 24.21
CA GLU A 586 -3.98 -2.26 25.33
C GLU A 586 -3.98 -3.49 26.27
N GLY A 587 -3.94 -4.70 25.71
CA GLY A 587 -3.87 -5.95 26.48
C GLY A 587 -2.48 -6.30 27.05
N LEU A 588 -1.48 -5.46 26.80
CA LEU A 588 -0.09 -5.63 27.26
C LEU A 588 0.30 -4.63 28.36
N LEU A 589 -0.68 -3.87 28.87
CA LEU A 589 -0.52 -2.96 30.01
C LEU A 589 -1.30 -3.50 31.21
N TYR A 590 -0.77 -3.27 32.41
CA TYR A 590 -1.52 -3.52 33.64
C TYR A 590 -2.54 -2.42 33.92
N THR A 591 -3.68 -2.83 34.44
CA THR A 591 -4.64 -1.94 35.12
C THR A 591 -4.17 -1.65 36.55
N ALA A 592 -4.72 -0.60 37.17
CA ALA A 592 -4.28 -0.17 38.51
C ALA A 592 -4.49 -1.25 39.58
N ASP A 593 -5.53 -2.06 39.46
CA ASP A 593 -5.81 -3.19 40.37
C ASP A 593 -4.92 -4.41 40.14
N GLN A 594 -4.30 -4.53 38.96
CA GLN A 594 -3.34 -5.58 38.64
C GLN A 594 -1.91 -5.23 39.05
N LEU A 595 -1.60 -3.94 39.27
CA LEU A 595 -0.28 -3.48 39.69
C LEU A 595 -0.05 -3.72 41.19
N GLY A 596 0.46 -4.91 41.52
CA GLY A 596 1.03 -5.20 42.84
C GLY A 596 2.33 -4.44 43.08
N GLU A 597 2.92 -4.61 44.27
CA GLU A 597 4.15 -3.89 44.65
C GLU A 597 5.32 -4.21 43.71
N ILE A 598 5.43 -5.45 43.24
CA ILE A 598 6.52 -5.87 42.35
C ILE A 598 6.25 -5.42 40.92
N GLU A 599 5.03 -5.56 40.41
CA GLU A 599 4.64 -5.15 39.06
C GLU A 599 4.77 -3.62 38.90
N LEU A 600 4.36 -2.84 39.90
CA LEU A 600 4.53 -1.39 39.89
C LEU A 600 6.01 -1.01 39.90
N ALA A 601 6.82 -1.65 40.73
CA ALA A 601 8.24 -1.35 40.81
C ALA A 601 8.99 -1.66 39.50
N THR A 602 8.71 -2.81 38.87
CA THR A 602 9.32 -3.16 37.58
C THR A 602 8.81 -2.29 36.44
N SER A 603 7.51 -1.95 36.45
CA SER A 603 6.92 -1.02 35.48
C SER A 603 7.48 0.39 35.61
N ALA A 604 7.79 0.85 36.82
CA ALA A 604 8.32 2.20 37.05
C ALA A 604 9.67 2.45 36.33
N PHE A 605 10.45 1.40 36.07
CA PHE A 605 11.68 1.48 35.26
C PHE A 605 11.54 0.90 33.84
N GLY A 606 10.32 0.63 33.39
CA GLY A 606 9.98 0.29 32.00
C GLY A 606 10.00 -1.20 31.64
N GLN A 607 9.78 -2.10 32.60
CA GLN A 607 9.59 -3.54 32.35
C GLN A 607 8.17 -3.98 32.66
N CYS A 608 7.76 -5.15 32.15
CA CYS A 608 6.44 -5.75 32.39
C CYS A 608 5.25 -5.02 31.71
N TYR A 609 5.51 -4.13 30.76
CA TYR A 609 4.52 -3.65 29.80
C TYR A 609 5.20 -3.36 28.46
N ASN A 610 4.43 -3.44 27.37
CA ASN A 610 4.95 -3.20 26.03
C ASN A 610 4.33 -1.94 25.41
N VAL A 611 5.15 -1.23 24.63
CA VAL A 611 4.74 -0.11 23.79
C VAL A 611 5.34 -0.25 22.39
N THR A 612 4.79 0.45 21.41
CA THR A 612 5.42 0.57 20.10
C THR A 612 6.44 1.71 20.09
N MET A 613 7.35 1.69 19.11
CA MET A 613 8.37 2.73 18.98
C MET A 613 7.75 4.12 18.76
N ILE A 614 6.65 4.18 18.01
CA ILE A 614 5.89 5.43 17.78
C ILE A 614 5.19 5.96 19.03
N GLN A 615 4.63 5.07 19.88
CA GLN A 615 4.04 5.48 21.17
C GLN A 615 5.10 6.09 22.09
N MET A 616 6.25 5.41 22.23
CA MET A 616 7.34 5.91 23.08
C MET A 616 7.92 7.22 22.55
N ALA A 617 8.07 7.38 21.22
CA ALA A 617 8.55 8.62 20.63
C ALA A 617 7.56 9.78 20.84
N ALA A 618 6.26 9.57 20.63
CA ALA A 618 5.24 10.59 20.86
C ALA A 618 5.15 11.00 22.34
N SER A 619 5.25 10.03 23.25
CA SER A 619 5.36 10.25 24.70
C SER A 619 6.55 11.14 25.05
N PHE A 620 7.75 10.76 24.58
CA PHE A 620 8.97 11.51 24.86
C PHE A 620 8.94 12.93 24.26
N CYS A 621 8.34 13.10 23.08
CA CYS A 621 8.14 14.43 22.49
C CYS A 621 7.30 15.32 23.40
N ALA A 622 6.21 14.78 23.94
CA ALA A 622 5.35 15.51 24.87
C ALA A 622 6.09 15.88 26.18
N ASP A 623 6.96 14.99 26.68
CA ASP A 623 7.75 15.26 27.88
C ASP A 623 8.73 16.45 27.72
N ILE A 624 9.17 16.76 26.50
CA ILE A 624 10.21 17.78 26.24
C ILE A 624 9.70 19.05 25.54
N ASN A 625 8.48 19.07 25.02
CA ASN A 625 7.96 20.17 24.19
C ASN A 625 6.99 21.12 24.93
N GLY A 626 6.95 21.08 26.25
CA GLY A 626 5.96 21.81 27.06
C GLY A 626 4.78 20.98 27.56
N GLY A 627 4.82 19.67 27.36
CA GLY A 627 3.78 18.75 27.78
C GLY A 627 2.70 18.48 26.72
N TYR A 628 2.89 18.89 25.48
CA TYR A 628 1.87 18.80 24.43
C TYR A 628 1.98 17.48 23.65
N TYR A 629 1.02 16.59 23.84
CA TYR A 629 0.95 15.35 23.09
C TYR A 629 0.28 15.58 21.73
N TYR A 630 1.07 15.50 20.66
CA TYR A 630 0.58 15.58 19.28
C TYR A 630 0.34 14.19 18.70
N LYS A 631 -0.71 14.09 17.87
CA LYS A 631 -0.94 12.92 17.02
C LYS A 631 0.17 12.84 15.96
N PRO A 632 0.94 11.74 15.88
CA PRO A 632 1.92 11.57 14.81
C PRO A 632 1.26 11.52 13.43
N TYR A 633 1.93 12.06 12.41
CA TYR A 633 1.41 12.07 11.04
C TYR A 633 2.52 12.11 9.98
N THR A 634 2.22 11.64 8.77
CA THR A 634 3.15 11.43 7.66
C THR A 634 2.78 12.19 6.37
N VAL A 635 1.58 12.79 6.29
CA VAL A 635 1.15 13.65 5.17
C VAL A 635 0.90 15.07 5.64
N GLU A 636 1.48 16.05 4.95
CA GLU A 636 1.34 17.49 5.22
C GLU A 636 0.21 18.13 4.40
N SER A 637 0.02 17.71 3.15
CA SER A 637 -1.04 18.25 2.30
C SER A 637 -1.44 17.30 1.16
N ILE A 638 -2.64 17.55 0.63
CA ILE A 638 -3.22 16.86 -0.52
C ILE A 638 -3.43 17.90 -1.63
N LEU A 639 -2.94 17.58 -2.83
CA LEU A 639 -2.92 18.47 -3.99
C LEU A 639 -3.87 17.97 -5.07
N ASP A 640 -4.51 18.91 -5.78
CA ASP A 640 -5.23 18.61 -7.01
C ASP A 640 -4.29 18.40 -8.21
N GLN A 641 -4.88 18.17 -9.37
CA GLN A 641 -4.18 17.93 -10.64
C GLN A 641 -3.40 19.15 -11.14
N ASP A 642 -3.77 20.35 -10.71
CA ASP A 642 -3.11 21.61 -11.04
C ASP A 642 -1.99 21.95 -10.03
N GLY A 643 -1.83 21.15 -8.97
CA GLY A 643 -0.87 21.34 -7.89
C GLY A 643 -1.35 22.31 -6.80
N ASN A 644 -2.63 22.68 -6.78
CA ASN A 644 -3.18 23.50 -5.70
C ASN A 644 -3.44 22.62 -4.47
N VAL A 645 -3.18 23.18 -3.29
CA VAL A 645 -3.49 22.53 -2.01
C VAL A 645 -5.01 22.49 -1.82
N VAL A 646 -5.58 21.29 -1.85
CA VAL A 646 -7.01 21.04 -1.57
C VAL A 646 -7.23 20.87 -0.08
N GLU A 647 -6.31 20.16 0.57
CA GLU A 647 -6.35 19.92 2.00
C GLU A 647 -4.95 20.05 2.59
N SER A 648 -4.85 20.71 3.75
CA SER A 648 -3.63 20.77 4.54
C SER A 648 -3.87 20.08 5.87
N VAL A 649 -3.05 19.07 6.14
CA VAL A 649 -3.07 18.30 7.39
C VAL A 649 -2.34 19.13 8.44
N LYS A 650 -3.09 19.62 9.42
CA LYS A 650 -2.53 20.43 10.51
C LYS A 650 -2.10 19.54 11.67
N PRO A 651 -1.03 19.92 12.40
CA PRO A 651 -0.67 19.28 13.66
C PRO A 651 -1.89 19.17 14.58
N THR A 652 -2.20 17.95 15.00
CA THR A 652 -3.36 17.70 15.87
C THR A 652 -2.90 17.54 17.30
N LEU A 653 -3.03 18.61 18.08
CA LEU A 653 -2.83 18.56 19.53
C LEU A 653 -3.95 17.73 20.16
N VAL A 654 -3.59 16.60 20.77
CA VAL A 654 -4.55 15.71 21.42
C VAL A 654 -4.85 16.20 22.84
N ARG A 655 -3.80 16.53 23.60
CA ARG A 655 -3.89 16.98 24.99
C ARG A 655 -2.56 17.54 25.48
N GLN A 656 -2.59 18.27 26.60
CA GLN A 656 -1.39 18.57 27.39
C GLN A 656 -1.33 17.59 28.58
N ILE A 657 -0.20 16.90 28.78
CA ILE A 657 -0.04 15.80 29.74
C ILE A 657 0.75 16.20 30.99
N ILE A 658 1.61 17.22 30.89
CA ILE A 658 2.38 17.83 31.97
C ILE A 658 2.47 19.33 31.72
N SER A 659 2.87 20.10 32.73
CA SER A 659 3.11 21.53 32.58
C SER A 659 4.42 21.85 31.84
N GLU A 660 4.54 23.06 31.30
CA GLU A 660 5.78 23.58 30.70
C GLU A 660 6.93 23.58 31.73
N GLU A 661 6.65 23.86 33.00
CA GLU A 661 7.65 23.85 34.08
C GLU A 661 8.20 22.44 34.34
N THR A 662 7.31 21.44 34.40
CA THR A 662 7.71 20.03 34.46
C THR A 662 8.51 19.64 33.22
N SER A 663 8.05 20.00 32.02
CA SER A 663 8.76 19.70 30.78
C SER A 663 10.16 20.32 30.73
N ALA A 664 10.31 21.57 31.17
CA ALA A 664 11.62 22.21 31.30
C ALA A 664 12.52 21.49 32.31
N THR A 665 11.95 20.95 33.39
CA THR A 665 12.67 20.16 34.40
C THR A 665 13.14 18.82 33.83
N VAL A 666 12.28 18.15 33.05
CA VAL A 666 12.65 16.92 32.33
C VAL A 666 13.79 17.20 31.34
N ARG A 667 13.71 18.29 30.55
CA ARG A 667 14.78 18.68 29.62
C ARG A 667 16.14 18.86 30.31
N ARG A 668 16.19 19.57 31.45
CA ARG A 668 17.43 19.74 32.23
C ARG A 668 17.99 18.41 32.72
N ALA A 669 17.14 17.50 33.18
CA ALA A 669 17.57 16.16 33.62
C ALA A 669 18.14 15.33 32.45
N LEU A 670 17.53 15.41 31.27
CA LEU A 670 17.98 14.72 30.06
C LEU A 670 19.28 15.30 29.49
N GLU A 671 19.46 16.61 29.52
CA GLU A 671 20.72 17.29 29.19
C GLU A 671 21.84 16.88 30.16
N TYR A 672 21.54 16.87 31.46
CA TYR A 672 22.47 16.42 32.49
C TYR A 672 22.86 14.94 32.32
N ALA A 673 21.97 14.09 31.81
CA ALA A 673 22.25 12.69 31.51
C ALA A 673 23.30 12.49 30.40
N VAL A 674 23.45 13.46 29.49
CA VAL A 674 24.49 13.43 28.46
C VAL A 674 25.87 13.75 29.05
N THR A 675 25.94 14.75 29.93
CA THR A 675 27.21 15.24 30.48
C THR A 675 27.71 14.41 31.67
N ASN A 676 26.79 13.91 32.50
CA ASN A 676 27.11 13.27 33.79
C ASN A 676 26.51 11.86 33.92
N GLY A 677 25.95 11.30 32.85
CA GLY A 677 25.17 10.06 32.91
C GLY A 677 25.51 9.04 31.82
N THR A 678 24.55 8.14 31.60
CA THR A 678 24.70 6.99 30.71
C THR A 678 24.55 7.32 29.22
N VAL A 679 24.35 8.58 28.85
CA VAL A 679 23.96 9.03 27.49
C VAL A 679 25.14 9.72 26.77
N TYR A 680 26.31 9.79 27.40
CA TYR A 680 27.49 10.52 26.89
C TYR A 680 27.90 10.12 25.46
N GLY A 681 27.63 8.88 25.04
CA GLY A 681 28.02 8.41 23.71
C GLY A 681 27.28 9.09 22.55
N VAL A 682 26.15 9.77 22.81
CA VAL A 682 25.45 10.58 21.78
C VAL A 682 26.31 11.73 21.26
N GLN A 683 27.29 12.20 22.04
CA GLN A 683 28.24 13.23 21.63
C GLN A 683 29.45 12.67 20.89
N VAL A 684 29.56 11.35 20.73
CA VAL A 684 30.72 10.70 20.13
C VAL A 684 30.36 10.25 18.71
N ALA A 685 30.82 11.02 17.72
CA ALA A 685 30.61 10.73 16.31
C ALA A 685 31.53 9.62 15.80
N ASP A 686 32.79 9.61 16.25
CA ASP A 686 33.75 8.58 15.87
C ASP A 686 34.66 8.27 17.07
N ARG A 687 34.45 7.10 17.66
CA ARG A 687 35.22 6.64 18.81
C ARG A 687 36.68 6.35 18.46
N GLU A 688 36.95 5.84 17.26
CA GLU A 688 38.30 5.42 16.85
C GLU A 688 39.19 6.63 16.58
N ASN A 689 38.62 7.65 15.93
CA ASN A 689 39.33 8.89 15.61
C ASN A 689 39.13 10.00 16.66
N GLY A 690 38.36 9.73 17.72
CA GLY A 690 38.11 10.67 18.81
C GLY A 690 37.28 11.89 18.41
N VAL A 691 36.42 11.77 17.39
CA VAL A 691 35.55 12.85 16.92
C VAL A 691 34.35 12.99 17.87
N LYS A 692 34.23 14.17 18.46
CA LYS A 692 33.14 14.53 19.37
C LYS A 692 32.38 15.76 18.88
N MET A 693 31.12 15.83 19.27
CA MET A 693 30.23 16.97 19.06
C MET A 693 30.19 17.81 20.34
N ASP A 694 31.35 18.33 20.75
CA ASP A 694 31.44 19.20 21.93
C ASP A 694 30.71 20.52 21.67
N GLY A 695 29.97 21.01 22.67
CA GLY A 695 29.17 22.24 22.57
C GLY A 695 27.83 22.09 21.84
N TYR A 696 27.47 20.88 21.41
CA TYR A 696 26.13 20.60 20.88
C TYR A 696 25.17 20.26 22.02
N ASP A 697 23.98 20.85 21.94
CA ASP A 697 22.93 20.77 22.96
C ASP A 697 22.09 19.49 22.78
N PHE A 698 22.52 18.41 23.41
CA PHE A 698 21.84 17.11 23.36
C PHE A 698 21.18 16.76 24.69
N GLY A 699 20.04 16.08 24.62
CA GLY A 699 19.42 15.41 25.75
C GLY A 699 18.84 14.07 25.33
N GLY A 700 18.79 13.10 26.23
CA GLY A 700 18.23 11.80 25.89
C GLY A 700 18.24 10.79 27.00
N LYS A 701 17.83 9.57 26.68
CA LYS A 701 17.79 8.44 27.59
C LYS A 701 18.09 7.13 26.87
N THR A 702 18.99 6.33 27.46
CA THR A 702 19.25 4.95 27.05
C THR A 702 18.17 4.01 27.59
N GLY A 703 17.84 2.99 26.81
CA GLY A 703 17.00 1.85 27.15
C GLY A 703 17.73 0.54 26.96
N THR A 704 17.50 -0.40 27.87
CA THR A 704 17.94 -1.79 27.76
C THR A 704 16.80 -2.64 28.28
N ALA A 705 16.23 -3.47 27.40
CA ALA A 705 15.12 -4.35 27.70
C ALA A 705 15.52 -5.78 27.35
N GLN A 706 15.47 -6.68 28.33
CA GLN A 706 15.79 -8.09 28.11
C GLN A 706 14.59 -8.76 27.41
N LYS A 707 14.81 -9.66 26.46
CA LYS A 707 13.72 -10.36 25.77
C LYS A 707 13.24 -11.56 26.58
N LEU A 708 12.00 -11.97 26.36
CA LEU A 708 11.50 -13.24 26.88
C LEU A 708 11.82 -14.38 25.90
N PRO A 709 12.20 -15.58 26.39
CA PRO A 709 12.48 -15.90 27.79
C PRO A 709 13.81 -15.28 28.25
N ARG A 710 13.84 -14.71 29.46
CA ARG A 710 15.03 -13.97 29.99
C ARG A 710 16.29 -14.85 30.06
N SER A 711 16.14 -16.17 30.13
CA SER A 711 17.25 -17.13 30.14
C SER A 711 18.07 -17.18 28.86
N GLU A 712 17.58 -16.63 27.76
CA GLU A 712 18.33 -16.55 26.50
C GLU A 712 19.31 -15.37 26.46
N ASP A 713 19.30 -14.48 27.46
CA ASP A 713 20.19 -13.31 27.55
C ASP A 713 20.21 -12.44 26.28
N LYS A 714 19.04 -12.34 25.63
CA LYS A 714 18.83 -11.47 24.47
C LYS A 714 18.30 -10.12 24.90
N TYR A 715 18.73 -9.05 24.23
CA TYR A 715 18.37 -7.68 24.59
C TYR A 715 17.94 -6.85 23.39
N ILE A 716 17.03 -5.91 23.66
CA ILE A 716 16.76 -4.74 22.84
C ILE A 716 17.46 -3.56 23.52
N ILE A 717 18.35 -2.90 22.79
CA ILE A 717 19.03 -1.68 23.26
C ILE A 717 18.51 -0.50 22.47
N SER A 718 18.29 0.63 23.14
CA SER A 718 17.76 1.82 22.50
C SER A 718 18.33 3.11 23.06
N LEU A 719 18.25 4.16 22.27
CA LEU A 719 18.55 5.53 22.67
C LEU A 719 17.50 6.45 22.06
N ILE A 720 16.75 7.14 22.90
CA ILE A 720 15.90 8.26 22.47
C ILE A 720 16.60 9.56 22.84
N SER A 721 16.78 10.45 21.87
CA SER A 721 17.53 11.69 22.04
C SER A 721 16.91 12.84 21.25
N ALA A 722 17.12 14.06 21.70
CA ALA A 722 16.66 15.28 21.03
C ALA A 722 17.78 16.31 20.94
N ALA A 723 17.71 17.13 19.90
CA ALA A 723 18.59 18.27 19.72
C ALA A 723 17.87 19.42 18.97
N PRO A 724 18.19 20.69 19.30
CA PRO A 724 18.75 21.15 20.57
C PRO A 724 17.82 20.80 21.74
N ILE A 725 18.28 20.23 22.86
CA ILE A 725 17.34 19.86 23.96
C ILE A 725 16.76 21.10 24.67
N SER A 726 17.45 22.24 24.69
CA SER A 726 16.93 23.50 25.22
C SER A 726 15.73 24.05 24.44
N SER A 727 15.60 23.69 23.16
CA SER A 727 14.45 24.03 22.29
C SER A 727 14.26 22.92 21.26
N PRO A 728 13.69 21.75 21.63
CA PRO A 728 13.68 20.55 20.82
C PRO A 728 13.14 20.78 19.41
N GLN A 729 13.94 20.48 18.38
CA GLN A 729 13.54 20.58 16.97
C GLN A 729 13.43 19.22 16.29
N LEU A 730 14.23 18.25 16.73
CA LEU A 730 14.20 16.89 16.22
C LEU A 730 14.42 15.91 17.37
N VAL A 731 13.58 14.87 17.43
CA VAL A 731 13.79 13.68 18.23
C VAL A 731 14.27 12.57 17.32
N LEU A 732 15.36 11.92 17.69
CA LEU A 732 15.87 10.71 17.08
C LEU A 732 15.75 9.55 18.08
N TYR A 733 14.94 8.56 17.73
CA TYR A 733 14.83 7.32 18.49
C TYR A 733 15.47 6.18 17.70
N VAL A 734 16.49 5.57 18.28
CA VAL A 734 17.24 4.46 17.69
C VAL A 734 17.01 3.21 18.54
N VAL A 735 16.57 2.13 17.91
CA VAL A 735 16.35 0.82 18.53
C VAL A 735 17.14 -0.22 17.76
N VAL A 736 17.88 -1.06 18.48
CA VAL A 736 18.64 -2.19 17.95
C VAL A 736 18.17 -3.45 18.67
N ASP A 737 17.75 -4.45 17.90
CA ASP A 737 17.33 -5.76 18.42
C ASP A 737 18.49 -6.76 18.31
N GLU A 738 18.82 -7.43 19.41
CA GLU A 738 19.83 -8.49 19.52
C GLU A 738 21.17 -8.09 18.87
N TYR A 739 21.97 -7.25 19.55
CA TYR A 739 23.35 -6.93 19.16
C TYR A 739 24.26 -8.16 19.31
N GLU A 740 25.09 -8.45 18.30
CA GLU A 740 25.94 -9.64 18.23
C GLU A 740 27.36 -9.44 18.81
N GLY A 741 27.67 -8.25 19.34
CA GLY A 741 28.96 -7.97 19.99
C GLY A 741 29.06 -8.45 21.44
N ASN A 742 29.93 -7.82 22.24
CA ASN A 742 30.17 -8.28 23.61
C ASN A 742 29.05 -7.81 24.56
N ASP A 743 28.48 -8.73 25.34
CA ASP A 743 27.45 -8.42 26.34
C ASP A 743 27.89 -7.34 27.36
N GLU A 744 29.20 -7.20 27.60
CA GLU A 744 29.76 -6.15 28.47
C GLU A 744 29.56 -4.72 27.91
N ASP A 745 29.26 -4.58 26.62
CA ASP A 745 29.09 -3.28 25.96
C ASP A 745 27.77 -2.59 26.36
N GLY A 746 26.80 -3.34 26.89
CA GLY A 746 25.53 -2.79 27.37
C GLY A 746 24.83 -1.90 26.33
N SER A 747 24.61 -0.63 26.67
CA SER A 747 23.98 0.35 25.74
C SER A 747 24.98 1.15 24.90
N ALA A 748 26.29 0.90 25.02
CA ALA A 748 27.30 1.64 24.29
C ALA A 748 27.13 1.57 22.76
N PRO A 749 26.79 0.42 22.13
CA PRO A 749 26.67 0.32 20.68
C PRO A 749 25.62 1.29 20.10
N VAL A 750 24.42 1.35 20.71
CA VAL A 750 23.34 2.24 20.26
C VAL A 750 23.65 3.72 20.53
N GLN A 751 24.41 4.03 21.59
CA GLN A 751 24.85 5.39 21.85
C GLN A 751 25.80 5.89 20.75
N TYR A 752 26.81 5.10 20.39
CA TYR A 752 27.77 5.48 19.35
C TYR A 752 27.12 5.51 17.96
N LEU A 753 26.19 4.60 17.67
CA LEU A 753 25.37 4.68 16.45
C LEU A 753 24.59 5.99 16.41
N SER A 754 23.93 6.38 17.50
CA SER A 754 23.20 7.64 17.55
C SER A 754 24.12 8.86 17.40
N GLY A 755 25.32 8.83 17.98
CA GLY A 755 26.30 9.91 17.80
C GLY A 755 26.77 10.05 16.35
N ARG A 756 26.99 8.92 15.65
CA ARG A 756 27.25 8.91 14.20
C ARG A 756 26.09 9.50 13.39
N LEU A 757 24.86 9.10 13.71
CA LEU A 757 23.66 9.59 13.02
C LEU A 757 23.49 11.10 13.20
N TRP A 758 23.57 11.60 14.43
CA TRP A 758 23.51 13.04 14.72
C TRP A 758 24.62 13.81 14.00
N TYR A 759 25.84 13.27 13.99
CA TYR A 759 26.96 13.89 13.29
C TYR A 759 26.73 13.98 11.78
N ALA A 760 26.16 12.93 11.18
CA ALA A 760 25.86 12.88 9.75
C ALA A 760 24.80 13.89 9.32
N ILE A 761 23.83 14.18 10.20
CA ILE A 761 22.70 15.07 9.89
C ILE A 761 22.87 16.51 10.39
N LYS A 762 23.83 16.80 11.29
CA LYS A 762 23.93 18.10 11.98
C LYS A 762 23.91 19.31 11.04
N ASP A 763 24.67 19.25 9.95
CA ASP A 763 24.78 20.37 9.01
C ASP A 763 23.50 20.49 8.15
N TYR A 764 22.86 19.35 7.86
CA TYR A 764 21.63 19.28 7.10
C TYR A 764 20.45 19.90 7.86
N ILE A 765 20.35 19.61 9.17
CA ILE A 765 19.27 20.13 10.02
C ILE A 765 19.60 21.51 10.62
N GLY A 766 20.77 22.08 10.30
CA GLY A 766 21.21 23.37 10.84
C GLY A 766 21.47 23.36 12.35
N LEU A 767 21.96 22.24 12.89
CA LEU A 767 22.37 22.12 14.28
C LEU A 767 23.79 22.68 14.44
N TYR A 768 23.92 23.75 15.24
CA TYR A 768 25.19 24.45 15.46
C TYR A 768 25.70 24.24 16.89
N SER A 769 27.02 24.27 17.07
CA SER A 769 27.64 24.23 18.40
C SER A 769 27.52 25.59 19.09
N GLU A 770 27.23 25.59 20.39
CA GLU A 770 27.31 26.78 21.23
C GLU A 770 28.73 27.37 21.28
N LEU A 771 29.76 26.53 21.07
CA LEU A 771 31.15 26.98 20.99
C LEU A 771 31.45 27.81 19.73
N ASP A 772 30.67 27.65 18.66
CA ASP A 772 30.81 28.42 17.43
C ASP A 772 30.15 29.81 17.54
N ALA A 773 29.22 29.99 18.48
CA ALA A 773 28.53 31.26 18.71
C ALA A 773 29.43 32.34 19.33
N ASP A 774 30.47 31.95 20.08
CA ASP A 774 31.43 32.85 20.73
C ASP A 774 32.50 33.43 19.78
N VAL A 775 32.51 33.07 18.50
CA VAL A 775 33.52 33.55 17.52
C VAL A 775 33.09 34.85 16.80
N ASN A 776 31.84 35.28 16.95
CA ASN A 776 31.38 36.60 16.51
C ASN A 776 31.31 37.56 17.70
N GLU A 777 32.48 37.92 18.23
CA GLU A 777 32.63 39.10 19.08
C GLU A 777 32.22 40.32 18.24
N TYR A 778 30.97 40.76 18.42
CA TYR A 778 30.43 41.97 17.83
C TYR A 778 31.32 43.13 18.29
N ASP A 779 32.11 43.68 17.38
CA ASP A 779 33.04 44.79 17.63
C ASP A 779 32.25 46.03 18.09
N TRP A 780 32.18 46.21 19.41
CA TRP A 780 31.60 47.40 20.04
C TRP A 780 32.44 48.68 19.82
N GLN A 781 33.44 48.69 18.94
CA GLN A 781 34.22 49.89 18.58
C GLN A 781 33.86 50.49 17.22
N SER A 782 32.58 50.62 16.88
CA SER A 782 32.18 51.54 15.81
C SER A 782 30.77 52.10 15.95
N VAL A 783 30.50 52.79 17.07
CA VAL A 783 29.37 53.71 17.15
C VAL A 783 29.91 55.14 17.20
N PRO A 784 29.58 56.02 16.23
CA PRO A 784 29.89 57.43 16.32
C PRO A 784 29.14 58.04 17.50
N SER A 785 29.88 58.71 18.37
CA SER A 785 29.35 59.54 19.45
C SER A 785 28.32 60.54 18.93
N SER A 786 27.09 60.44 19.39
CA SER A 786 26.18 61.57 19.50
C SER A 786 25.65 61.62 20.91
N ASP A 787 26.10 62.66 21.62
CA ASP A 787 25.50 63.19 22.83
C ASP A 787 23.98 63.32 22.66
N ASP A 788 23.22 62.83 23.63
CA ASP A 788 22.40 63.73 24.42
C ASP A 788 22.01 63.09 25.75
N SER A 789 22.39 63.80 26.81
CA SER A 789 22.00 63.59 28.19
C SER A 789 20.49 63.74 28.37
N MET A 790 19.86 62.92 29.21
CA MET A 790 19.09 63.43 30.36
C MET A 790 18.82 62.33 31.40
N SER A 791 19.12 62.72 32.63
CA SER A 791 18.90 62.04 33.90
C SER A 791 17.43 62.02 34.34
N GLY A 792 17.06 61.01 35.14
CA GLY A 792 16.25 61.26 36.35
C GLY A 792 14.96 60.47 36.54
N GLU A 793 14.97 59.72 37.65
CA GLU A 793 13.86 59.47 38.59
C GLU A 793 12.89 58.29 38.40
N SER A 794 12.72 57.60 39.53
CA SER A 794 11.82 56.48 39.79
C SER A 794 10.37 56.92 39.85
N LEU A 795 9.43 56.02 39.54
CA LEU A 795 8.09 56.02 40.13
C LEU A 795 7.41 54.66 39.96
N PHE A 796 7.17 53.99 41.09
CA PHE A 796 6.15 52.94 41.22
C PHE A 796 4.76 53.56 41.07
N THR A 797 3.86 52.95 40.29
CA THR A 797 2.43 52.73 40.61
C THR A 797 1.78 51.77 39.60
N ASP A 798 0.91 50.90 40.14
CA ASP A 798 0.04 49.91 39.47
C ASP A 798 -0.82 50.43 38.31
N SER A 799 -1.06 49.58 37.29
CA SER A 799 -2.42 49.20 36.85
C SER A 799 -2.41 48.21 35.69
N GLN A 800 -3.09 47.07 35.90
CA GLN A 800 -3.94 46.28 35.01
C GLN A 800 -3.75 46.32 33.48
N GLY A 801 -3.64 45.11 32.91
CA GLY A 801 -4.29 44.70 31.66
C GLY A 801 -3.49 44.91 30.39
N ASP A 802 -2.92 43.84 29.84
CA ASP A 802 -3.20 43.40 28.47
C ASP A 802 -2.49 42.07 28.17
N GLU A 803 -3.24 41.18 27.54
CA GLU A 803 -2.78 39.89 26.99
C GLU A 803 -1.69 40.15 25.95
N ALA A 804 -0.49 39.60 26.16
CA ALA A 804 0.55 39.57 25.16
C ALA A 804 0.50 38.23 24.42
N ALA A 805 0.09 38.31 23.17
CA ALA A 805 0.05 37.24 22.19
C ALA A 805 1.42 36.54 22.01
N LEU A 806 1.34 35.22 21.81
CA LEU A 806 2.44 34.37 21.38
C LEU A 806 2.99 34.83 20.01
N PRO A 807 4.31 34.72 19.76
CA PRO A 807 4.91 35.09 18.48
C PRO A 807 4.55 34.06 17.40
N VAL A 808 4.00 34.54 16.28
CA VAL A 808 3.76 33.77 15.06
C VAL A 808 5.10 33.64 14.29
N PRO A 809 5.51 32.45 13.82
CA PRO A 809 6.69 32.29 12.98
C PRO A 809 6.48 32.87 11.56
N PRO A 810 7.55 33.31 10.88
CA PRO A 810 7.45 34.15 9.69
C PRO A 810 6.91 33.38 8.47
N ALA A 811 5.87 33.94 7.85
CA ALA A 811 5.36 33.50 6.56
C ALA A 811 6.38 33.80 5.44
N VAL A 812 6.62 32.79 4.62
CA VAL A 812 7.44 32.86 3.41
C VAL A 812 6.84 33.85 2.42
N ALA A 813 7.65 34.80 1.98
CA ALA A 813 7.26 35.88 1.08
C ALA A 813 6.94 35.37 -0.33
N ALA A 814 5.67 35.46 -0.73
CA ALA A 814 5.27 35.44 -2.13
C ALA A 814 5.53 36.83 -2.76
N LYS A 815 6.22 36.85 -3.89
CA LYS A 815 6.46 38.06 -4.69
C LYS A 815 5.16 38.50 -5.38
N ASP A 816 4.69 39.69 -5.04
CA ASP A 816 3.68 40.41 -5.80
C ASP A 816 4.15 40.71 -7.24
N GLN A 817 3.39 40.24 -8.22
CA GLN A 817 3.26 40.92 -9.51
C GLN A 817 1.85 41.52 -9.59
N THR A 818 1.85 42.84 -9.69
CA THR A 818 0.71 43.71 -9.89
C THR A 818 0.01 43.44 -11.21
N ASP A 819 -1.32 43.34 -11.21
CA ASP A 819 -2.10 43.73 -12.38
C ASP A 819 -3.37 44.48 -12.01
N SER A 820 -3.64 45.49 -12.82
CA SER A 820 -4.54 46.61 -12.61
C SER A 820 -6.02 46.31 -12.90
N ALA A 821 -6.87 47.03 -12.18
CA ALA A 821 -8.33 47.08 -12.27
C ALA A 821 -8.94 47.31 -13.67
N ALA A 822 -10.12 46.73 -13.91
CA ALA A 822 -11.20 47.34 -14.70
C ALA A 822 -12.58 46.69 -14.42
N GLU A 823 -13.42 47.45 -13.71
CA GLU A 823 -14.88 47.67 -13.83
C GLU A 823 -15.84 46.60 -14.45
N ASN A 824 -16.84 46.23 -13.65
CA ASN A 824 -18.18 45.78 -14.07
C ASN A 824 -19.05 46.98 -14.51
N PRO A 825 -20.05 46.77 -15.40
CA PRO A 825 -21.44 46.97 -14.93
C PRO A 825 -22.54 46.09 -15.59
N ASP A 826 -23.67 46.03 -14.85
CA ASP A 826 -25.11 45.80 -15.19
C ASP A 826 -25.60 44.38 -15.54
N GLU A 827 -26.42 43.73 -14.70
CA GLU A 827 -27.86 43.92 -14.34
C GLU A 827 -28.88 43.37 -15.38
N ASN A 828 -29.69 42.37 -14.96
CA ASN A 828 -31.15 42.21 -15.14
C ASN A 828 -31.60 40.75 -14.87
N ILE A 829 -32.36 40.42 -13.82
CA ILE A 829 -33.83 40.56 -13.60
C ILE A 829 -34.56 39.18 -13.65
N ILE A 830 -35.12 38.82 -12.48
CA ILE A 830 -36.43 38.21 -12.17
C ILE A 830 -36.72 36.71 -12.43
N ASP A 831 -37.02 36.05 -11.30
CA ASP A 831 -37.66 34.74 -11.02
C ASP A 831 -39.17 34.71 -11.41
N PRO A 832 -39.80 33.54 -11.61
CA PRO A 832 -40.79 33.14 -10.59
C PRO A 832 -41.00 31.62 -10.37
N GLU A 833 -40.92 31.20 -9.10
CA GLU A 833 -42.04 30.76 -8.22
C GLU A 833 -43.09 29.72 -8.71
N ALA A 834 -43.30 28.65 -7.91
CA ALA A 834 -44.58 28.23 -7.29
C ALA A 834 -44.45 26.83 -6.62
N ALA A 835 -44.44 26.71 -5.27
CA ALA A 835 -45.59 26.62 -4.32
C ALA A 835 -45.99 25.14 -4.04
N ILE A 836 -46.30 24.63 -2.82
CA ILE A 836 -47.26 25.03 -1.76
C ILE A 836 -46.90 24.23 -0.45
N ALA A 837 -46.51 24.83 0.68
CA ALA A 837 -47.25 25.23 1.92
C ALA A 837 -47.50 24.18 3.07
N ASP A 838 -46.71 24.30 4.17
CA ASP A 838 -47.05 24.68 5.59
C ASP A 838 -47.97 23.79 6.53
N PRO A 839 -48.03 23.98 7.89
CA PRO A 839 -47.09 23.58 8.98
C PRO A 839 -47.77 22.93 10.24
N ALA A 840 -47.05 22.90 11.38
CA ALA A 840 -47.37 22.53 12.79
C ALA A 840 -46.83 21.14 13.20
N ASP A 841 -46.24 20.91 14.37
CA ASP A 841 -46.40 21.52 15.69
C ASP A 841 -45.15 21.23 16.55
N ALA A 842 -44.80 22.14 17.45
CA ALA A 842 -43.76 21.96 18.46
C ALA A 842 -44.44 21.72 19.80
N ASN A 843 -44.17 20.59 20.47
CA ASN A 843 -44.10 20.47 21.94
C ASN A 843 -43.82 19.01 22.38
N ALA A 844 -43.09 18.91 23.50
CA ALA A 844 -42.94 17.79 24.43
C ALA A 844 -41.72 16.84 24.25
N ALA A 845 -40.72 17.03 25.12
CA ALA A 845 -40.08 15.93 25.87
C ALA A 845 -41.12 15.33 26.87
N PRO A 846 -41.01 14.10 27.42
CA PRO A 846 -39.77 13.42 27.87
C PRO A 846 -39.76 11.87 27.77
N ASP A 847 -38.77 11.27 28.43
CA ASP A 847 -38.67 9.92 29.01
C ASP A 847 -37.89 8.78 28.30
N SER A 848 -36.80 8.44 28.98
CA SER A 848 -36.24 7.12 29.28
C SER A 848 -37.11 5.89 28.96
N ASN A 849 -36.56 5.03 28.11
CA ASN A 849 -36.34 3.58 28.31
C ASN A 849 -36.26 2.94 26.93
N ASP A 850 -35.07 2.62 26.46
CA ASP A 850 -34.88 1.45 25.62
C ASP A 850 -33.49 0.87 25.92
N VAL A 851 -33.54 -0.20 26.71
CA VAL A 851 -32.46 -1.11 27.03
C VAL A 851 -32.21 -1.91 25.75
N ILE A 852 -31.03 -1.73 25.15
CA ILE A 852 -30.52 -2.66 24.14
C ILE A 852 -29.68 -3.69 24.90
N ASP A 853 -30.25 -4.89 25.00
CA ASP A 853 -29.65 -6.10 25.54
C ASP A 853 -28.41 -6.48 24.70
N LEU A 854 -27.22 -6.31 25.28
CA LEU A 854 -25.97 -6.86 24.76
C LEU A 854 -25.84 -8.31 25.26
N PRO A 855 -25.47 -9.29 24.43
CA PRO A 855 -25.31 -10.66 24.88
C PRO A 855 -24.19 -10.77 25.92
N ALA A 856 -24.48 -11.49 27.00
CA ALA A 856 -23.57 -11.75 28.10
C ALA A 856 -22.30 -12.48 27.64
N GLN A 857 -21.15 -11.92 27.98
CA GLN A 857 -19.84 -12.55 27.87
C GLN A 857 -19.75 -13.77 28.81
N PRO A 858 -19.10 -14.88 28.42
CA PRO A 858 -18.83 -15.98 29.35
C PRO A 858 -17.78 -15.58 30.39
N ASP A 859 -18.03 -15.97 31.64
CA ASP A 859 -17.11 -15.80 32.77
C ASP A 859 -15.76 -16.49 32.49
N VAL A 860 -14.70 -15.70 32.30
CA VAL A 860 -13.32 -16.20 32.27
C VAL A 860 -12.87 -16.44 33.70
N GLN A 861 -12.80 -17.70 34.12
CA GLN A 861 -12.09 -18.09 35.34
C GLN A 861 -10.56 -17.97 35.14
N PRO A 862 -9.79 -17.68 36.20
CA PRO A 862 -8.35 -17.48 36.11
C PRO A 862 -7.65 -18.80 35.74
N ALA A 863 -6.79 -18.75 34.72
CA ALA A 863 -5.86 -19.84 34.43
C ALA A 863 -4.95 -20.07 35.64
N ALA A 864 -4.98 -21.30 36.15
CA ALA A 864 -4.16 -21.75 37.26
C ALA A 864 -2.69 -21.92 36.84
N ASP A 865 -1.81 -21.60 37.80
CA ASP A 865 -0.37 -21.88 37.80
C ASP A 865 0.00 -23.23 37.17
N ALA A 866 0.85 -23.16 36.13
CA ALA A 866 1.63 -24.30 35.66
C ALA A 866 3.12 -23.95 35.72
N ASN A 867 3.65 -23.84 36.94
CA ASN A 867 5.08 -23.89 37.21
C ASN A 867 5.35 -24.96 38.28
N ALA A 868 5.81 -26.12 37.85
CA ALA A 868 6.41 -27.13 38.70
C ALA A 868 7.32 -28.07 37.89
N GLN A 869 8.49 -27.56 37.45
CA GLN A 869 9.81 -28.14 37.74
C GLN A 869 10.94 -27.30 37.18
#